data_AF-A0A812QES3-F1
#
_entry.id   AF-A0A812QES3-F1
#
_cell.length_a   1.000
_cell.length_b   1.000
_cell.length_c   1.000
_cell.angle_alpha   90.00
_cell.angle_beta   90.00
_cell.angle_gamma   90.00
#
_symmetry.space_group_name_H-M   'P 1'
#
loop_
_entity.id
_entity.type
_entity.pdbx_description
1 polymer ?
#
loop_
_entity_poly.entity_id
_entity_poly.type
_entity_poly.pdbx_seq_one_letter_code
_entity_poly.pdbx_strand_id
1 'polypeptide(L)'
;MDAAAVRKLFKCAAGVLNSAFGAEEAKKCEAEVKEILGGEFVECSFESVCVALAKAIEKGLVPEPGLQTLRNLEPHFEKHGLSPSSPLSVALGLQETLKINVVSMAGEKTAHEVESKGRILGLKCKLGVPFGTKANLTFQDTLLEDSQTFADAGVGEGSDLLLVHEKMTWGEDQKSGMKDLLNFLEDDEEVEAIVFGDWGWGNYEEVDEALRIPEHRRGKVLTPYEAGSYMEGWSFLGGHGAPECYAAYIYTNQRVIFVCQYDGLTSLEQLLEIQDFRKALTRIERSVDSIRGGDPGSTSRPVRRKVSGASTGAKEVRARLGDRTRSHLSSNSGTITTSMNKMMDVLEEQTARQLQQKLRRKSGTIGEEDVEPLEPNQQPEVDTIGLHQPSSFDSSPESGRRAKAGYQASASLTSVSPKQMNGEAETPSRRSKLATVESNDARFCRRKSLDELQADHNAAITAPGGAASSLHASVSVALRASRLSITTEGAATALPWLGWFLLSCVGILDFYEGKSWRILACGCLAMQMMSSLGSALVLSTWHGKEMEPLVSTELYLLGALMAAVSLRRSKIGKLLGPTEHLLDDYAAECDFLDEWRKLSRLRLLQICGGFVLMLSSRTSALLLTSHPSHGKLTQDLAQDVVTITAFAAMAVCFCAACYCTLHITAGLELAVDSFAVRCFKTADMEAAVLEWNVVQATLRQTSCKLSEFLAVLASSCIISMILFAYQVVSLSLSGHGTAFLDLGLWLGWLYPPVLLFLYSLTSAAAVTEKVDRLAPLVNSWAFKSEVLDESRQYLVQYILQSRAGFYTRGIRVSASNVQKICYYFAAGSFGLLANFWQ
;
A
#
# COMPACT_ATOMS: atom_id res chain seq x y z
N MET A 1 -2.95 14.79 -46.80
CA MET A 1 -4.29 14.31 -47.16
C MET A 1 -4.38 14.26 -48.67
N ASP A 2 -4.40 13.06 -49.20
CA ASP A 2 -4.49 12.82 -50.64
C ASP A 2 -5.91 13.11 -51.16
N ALA A 3 -6.03 13.91 -52.23
CA ALA A 3 -7.30 14.14 -52.92
C ALA A 3 -7.90 12.84 -53.49
N ALA A 4 -7.09 11.79 -53.68
CA ALA A 4 -7.58 10.45 -53.99
C ALA A 4 -8.34 9.81 -52.82
N ALA A 5 -7.88 9.99 -51.59
CA ALA A 5 -8.52 9.45 -50.39
C ALA A 5 -9.90 10.09 -50.16
N VAL A 6 -9.99 11.42 -50.27
CA VAL A 6 -11.26 12.17 -50.15
C VAL A 6 -12.28 11.74 -51.21
N ARG A 7 -11.83 11.50 -52.46
CA ARG A 7 -12.71 11.00 -53.53
C ARG A 7 -13.26 9.61 -53.25
N LYS A 8 -12.47 8.71 -52.66
CA LYS A 8 -12.94 7.37 -52.26
C LYS A 8 -13.96 7.45 -51.13
N LEU A 9 -13.69 8.26 -50.10
CA LEU A 9 -14.64 8.48 -48.99
C LEU A 9 -15.95 9.09 -49.48
N PHE A 10 -15.88 10.10 -50.35
CA PHE A 10 -17.06 10.70 -50.97
C PHE A 10 -17.87 9.65 -51.75
N LYS A 11 -17.22 8.85 -52.59
CA LYS A 11 -17.89 7.80 -53.38
C LYS A 11 -18.54 6.76 -52.48
N CYS A 12 -17.86 6.33 -51.42
CA CYS A 12 -18.39 5.40 -50.44
C CYS A 12 -19.61 6.00 -49.72
N ALA A 13 -19.49 7.20 -49.15
CA ALA A 13 -20.56 7.84 -48.40
C ALA A 13 -21.79 8.12 -49.27
N ALA A 14 -21.61 8.76 -50.43
CA ALA A 14 -22.70 9.06 -51.36
C ALA A 14 -23.36 7.79 -51.90
N GLY A 15 -22.57 6.74 -52.14
CA GLY A 15 -23.07 5.44 -52.60
C GLY A 15 -23.81 4.66 -51.52
N VAL A 16 -23.45 4.78 -50.24
CA VAL A 16 -24.25 4.19 -49.16
C VAL A 16 -25.54 4.99 -48.97
N LEU A 17 -25.47 6.32 -48.94
CA LEU A 17 -26.63 7.22 -48.76
C LEU A 17 -27.68 7.09 -49.86
N ASN A 18 -27.25 6.86 -51.12
CA ASN A 18 -28.18 6.61 -52.23
C ASN A 18 -28.56 5.12 -52.38
N SER A 19 -28.17 4.27 -51.42
CA SER A 19 -28.38 2.82 -51.43
C SER A 19 -27.75 2.07 -52.62
N ALA A 20 -26.76 2.63 -53.32
CA ALA A 20 -25.98 1.93 -54.35
C ALA A 20 -24.92 0.99 -53.75
N PHE A 21 -24.47 1.24 -52.52
CA PHE A 21 -23.56 0.41 -51.75
C PHE A 21 -24.18 0.01 -50.41
N GLY A 22 -23.84 -1.18 -49.92
CA GLY A 22 -24.15 -1.58 -48.55
C GLY A 22 -23.20 -0.92 -47.54
N ALA A 23 -23.61 -0.84 -46.27
CA ALA A 23 -22.77 -0.28 -45.19
C ALA A 23 -21.41 -1.00 -45.04
N GLU A 24 -21.32 -2.27 -45.44
CA GLU A 24 -20.08 -3.05 -45.45
C GLU A 24 -18.99 -2.47 -46.36
N GLU A 25 -19.36 -1.67 -47.36
CA GLU A 25 -18.39 -1.02 -48.26
C GLU A 25 -17.52 0.02 -47.52
N ALA A 26 -17.96 0.48 -46.35
CA ALA A 26 -17.17 1.34 -45.46
C ALA A 26 -15.81 0.72 -45.11
N LYS A 27 -15.74 -0.62 -44.92
CA LYS A 27 -14.49 -1.34 -44.60
C LYS A 27 -13.42 -1.21 -45.69
N LYS A 28 -13.81 -0.98 -46.95
CA LYS A 28 -12.85 -0.80 -48.05
C LYS A 28 -12.16 0.58 -48.02
N CYS A 29 -12.66 1.51 -47.21
CA CYS A 29 -12.11 2.85 -47.03
C CYS A 29 -11.33 3.01 -45.72
N GLU A 30 -11.03 1.93 -45.00
CA GLU A 30 -10.40 1.98 -43.67
C GLU A 30 -9.06 2.72 -43.67
N ALA A 31 -8.22 2.50 -44.69
CA ALA A 31 -6.94 3.19 -44.80
C ALA A 31 -7.12 4.71 -44.93
N GLU A 32 -8.08 5.14 -45.74
CA GLU A 32 -8.42 6.54 -45.95
C GLU A 32 -9.04 7.19 -44.69
N VAL A 33 -9.93 6.49 -43.99
CA VAL A 33 -10.52 6.96 -42.73
C VAL A 33 -9.41 7.15 -41.68
N LYS A 34 -8.49 6.19 -41.55
CA LYS A 34 -7.37 6.25 -40.61
C LYS A 34 -6.38 7.38 -40.94
N GLU A 35 -6.15 7.67 -42.22
CA GLU A 35 -5.34 8.82 -42.64
C GLU A 35 -5.97 10.16 -42.22
N ILE A 36 -7.30 10.29 -42.28
CA ILE A 36 -7.99 11.55 -41.99
C ILE A 36 -8.25 11.77 -40.50
N LEU A 37 -8.64 10.72 -39.77
CA LEU A 37 -8.98 10.80 -38.34
C LEU A 37 -7.75 10.62 -37.42
N GLY A 38 -6.67 10.02 -37.90
CA GLY A 38 -5.45 9.83 -37.12
C GLY A 38 -5.69 8.94 -35.89
N GLY A 39 -5.29 9.42 -34.71
CA GLY A 39 -5.38 8.68 -33.44
C GLY A 39 -6.79 8.54 -32.86
N GLU A 40 -7.79 9.24 -33.42
CA GLU A 40 -9.20 9.16 -32.97
C GLU A 40 -9.96 7.96 -33.58
N PHE A 41 -9.29 7.13 -34.39
CA PHE A 41 -9.92 6.02 -35.10
C PHE A 41 -10.03 4.76 -34.23
N VAL A 42 -11.26 4.30 -33.98
CA VAL A 42 -11.55 3.08 -33.21
C VAL A 42 -11.91 1.90 -34.11
N GLU A 43 -12.87 2.06 -35.03
CA GLU A 43 -13.32 1.00 -35.96
C GLU A 43 -13.90 1.59 -37.26
N CYS A 44 -13.74 0.90 -38.39
CA CYS A 44 -14.23 1.38 -39.69
C CYS A 44 -15.74 1.13 -39.89
N SER A 45 -16.56 1.99 -39.30
CA SER A 45 -18.02 2.04 -39.52
C SER A 45 -18.43 3.05 -40.59
N PHE A 46 -19.66 2.96 -41.10
CA PHE A 46 -20.23 3.99 -41.98
C PHE A 46 -20.25 5.37 -41.30
N GLU A 47 -20.54 5.41 -40.01
CA GLU A 47 -20.47 6.64 -39.21
C GLU A 47 -19.06 7.24 -39.22
N SER A 48 -18.02 6.41 -39.07
CA SER A 48 -16.62 6.87 -39.14
C SER A 48 -16.26 7.42 -40.53
N VAL A 49 -16.82 6.86 -41.61
CA VAL A 49 -16.69 7.40 -42.97
C VAL A 49 -17.37 8.77 -43.08
N CYS A 50 -18.56 8.95 -42.50
CA CYS A 50 -19.26 10.24 -42.46
C CYS A 50 -18.50 11.29 -41.65
N VAL A 51 -17.90 10.93 -40.52
CA VAL A 51 -17.05 11.82 -39.70
C VAL A 51 -15.78 12.23 -40.46
N ALA A 52 -15.10 11.27 -41.10
CA ALA A 52 -13.92 11.56 -41.92
C ALA A 52 -14.26 12.46 -43.11
N LEU A 53 -15.43 12.24 -43.75
CA LEU A 53 -15.90 13.08 -44.84
C LEU A 53 -16.27 14.49 -44.36
N ALA A 54 -16.92 14.64 -43.20
CA ALA A 54 -17.21 15.93 -42.59
C ALA A 54 -15.93 16.76 -42.37
N LYS A 55 -14.91 16.13 -41.77
CA LYS A 55 -13.58 16.74 -41.55
C LYS A 55 -12.89 17.12 -42.87
N ALA A 56 -13.14 16.38 -43.95
CA ALA A 56 -12.64 16.72 -45.29
C ALA A 56 -13.38 17.90 -45.93
N ILE A 57 -14.70 18.02 -45.68
CA ILE A 57 -15.53 19.15 -46.13
C ILE A 57 -15.09 20.43 -45.42
N GLU A 58 -14.92 20.40 -44.10
CA GLU A 58 -14.44 21.54 -43.30
C GLU A 58 -13.06 22.06 -43.76
N LYS A 59 -12.19 21.14 -44.21
CA LYS A 59 -10.88 21.47 -44.78
C LYS A 59 -10.95 21.98 -46.23
N GLY A 60 -12.14 22.10 -46.82
CA GLY A 60 -12.34 22.55 -48.19
C GLY A 60 -11.81 21.57 -49.25
N LEU A 61 -11.67 20.28 -48.92
CA LEU A 61 -11.11 19.26 -49.82
C LEU A 61 -12.16 18.63 -50.75
N VAL A 62 -13.45 18.83 -50.45
CA VAL A 62 -14.57 18.38 -51.29
C VAL A 62 -15.02 19.55 -52.16
N PRO A 63 -15.02 19.42 -53.50
CA PRO A 63 -15.43 20.50 -54.38
C PRO A 63 -16.95 20.75 -54.31
N GLU A 64 -17.38 21.98 -54.59
CA GLU A 64 -18.79 22.41 -54.48
C GLU A 64 -19.81 21.50 -55.20
N PRO A 65 -19.55 20.94 -56.40
CA PRO A 65 -20.46 19.97 -57.03
C PRO A 65 -20.68 18.71 -56.19
N GLY A 66 -19.65 18.27 -55.45
CA GLY A 66 -19.75 17.18 -54.50
C GLY A 66 -20.61 17.54 -53.29
N LEU A 67 -20.45 18.76 -52.76
CA LEU A 67 -21.28 19.27 -51.66
C LEU A 67 -22.75 19.34 -52.06
N GLN A 68 -23.07 19.85 -53.25
CA GLN A 68 -24.45 19.86 -53.77
C GLN A 68 -25.03 18.44 -53.91
N THR A 69 -24.21 17.48 -54.34
CA THR A 69 -24.64 16.07 -54.41
C THR A 69 -24.98 15.52 -53.03
N LEU A 70 -24.17 15.82 -52.01
CA LEU A 70 -24.44 15.39 -50.63
C LEU A 70 -25.66 16.10 -50.03
N ARG A 71 -25.85 17.39 -50.30
CA ARG A 71 -27.05 18.14 -49.87
C ARG A 71 -28.32 17.56 -50.50
N ASN A 72 -28.28 17.17 -51.78
CA ASN A 72 -29.41 16.50 -52.43
C ASN A 72 -29.74 15.11 -51.85
N LEU A 73 -28.78 14.49 -51.13
CA LEU A 73 -28.96 13.21 -50.44
C LEU A 73 -29.46 13.36 -49.00
N GLU A 74 -29.66 14.59 -48.51
CA GLU A 74 -30.17 14.88 -47.16
C GLU A 74 -31.42 14.06 -46.78
N PRO A 75 -32.45 13.89 -47.64
CA PRO A 75 -33.64 13.11 -47.29
C PRO A 75 -33.35 11.63 -46.95
N HIS A 76 -32.17 11.13 -47.32
CA HIS A 76 -31.73 9.76 -47.04
C HIS A 76 -30.92 9.63 -45.74
N PHE A 77 -30.53 10.73 -45.09
CA PHE A 77 -29.66 10.69 -43.90
C PHE A 77 -30.32 9.94 -42.74
N GLU A 78 -31.60 10.22 -42.47
CA GLU A 78 -32.36 9.55 -41.40
C GLU A 78 -32.49 8.04 -41.64
N LYS A 79 -32.67 7.61 -42.90
CA LYS A 79 -32.76 6.19 -43.28
C LYS A 79 -31.47 5.41 -42.95
N HIS A 80 -30.35 6.10 -42.91
CA HIS A 80 -29.02 5.52 -42.62
C HIS A 80 -28.52 5.86 -41.21
N GLY A 81 -29.41 6.30 -40.31
CA GLY A 81 -29.10 6.54 -38.90
C GLY A 81 -28.30 7.83 -38.64
N LEU A 82 -28.19 8.72 -39.62
CA LEU A 82 -27.55 10.03 -39.43
C LEU A 82 -28.56 11.02 -38.86
N SER A 83 -28.28 11.50 -37.65
CA SER A 83 -29.02 12.59 -37.00
C SER A 83 -28.84 13.93 -37.76
N PRO A 84 -29.79 14.87 -37.67
CA PRO A 84 -29.57 16.28 -38.06
C PRO A 84 -28.35 16.92 -37.37
N SER A 85 -27.95 16.40 -36.21
CA SER A 85 -26.74 16.79 -35.47
C SER A 85 -25.49 15.98 -35.85
N SER A 86 -25.56 15.11 -36.87
CA SER A 86 -24.40 14.34 -37.29
C SER A 86 -23.31 15.28 -37.85
N PRO A 87 -22.01 14.98 -37.65
CA PRO A 87 -20.92 15.84 -38.13
C PRO A 87 -21.00 16.14 -39.63
N LEU A 88 -21.53 15.21 -40.43
CA LEU A 88 -21.73 15.41 -41.86
C LEU A 88 -22.84 16.42 -42.18
N SER A 89 -23.96 16.38 -41.46
CA SER A 89 -25.06 17.36 -41.60
C SER A 89 -24.60 18.78 -41.23
N VAL A 90 -23.82 18.89 -40.15
CA VAL A 90 -23.21 20.15 -39.70
C VAL A 90 -22.26 20.70 -40.75
N ALA A 91 -21.33 19.87 -41.25
CA ALA A 91 -20.36 20.28 -42.26
C ALA A 91 -21.00 20.70 -43.60
N LEU A 92 -22.19 20.17 -43.92
CA LEU A 92 -22.93 20.53 -45.13
C LEU A 92 -23.76 21.83 -44.99
N GLY A 93 -23.88 22.37 -43.77
CA GLY A 93 -24.67 23.55 -43.47
C GLY A 93 -26.18 23.32 -43.58
N LEU A 94 -26.64 22.10 -43.30
CA LEU A 94 -28.06 21.71 -43.41
C LEU A 94 -28.88 22.07 -42.16
N GLN A 95 -28.28 22.73 -41.17
CA GLN A 95 -28.97 23.13 -39.95
C GLN A 95 -29.66 24.49 -40.15
N GLU A 96 -30.98 24.51 -39.98
CA GLU A 96 -31.73 25.77 -39.85
C GLU A 96 -31.39 26.41 -38.50
N THR A 97 -30.57 27.46 -38.52
CA THR A 97 -30.27 28.28 -37.35
C THR A 97 -31.35 29.34 -37.17
N LEU A 98 -31.87 29.45 -35.94
CA LEU A 98 -32.78 30.48 -35.49
C LEU A 98 -32.04 31.54 -34.66
N LYS A 99 -32.32 32.83 -34.91
CA LYS A 99 -31.95 33.92 -33.98
C LYS A 99 -33.10 34.15 -33.02
N ILE A 100 -32.91 33.76 -31.77
CA ILE A 100 -33.88 33.98 -30.69
C ILE A 100 -33.36 35.05 -29.74
N ASN A 101 -34.24 35.66 -28.95
CA ASN A 101 -33.85 36.57 -27.89
C ASN A 101 -34.17 35.96 -26.52
N VAL A 102 -33.28 36.14 -25.56
CA VAL A 102 -33.51 35.78 -24.16
C VAL A 102 -33.62 37.07 -23.35
N VAL A 103 -34.77 37.26 -22.71
CA VAL A 103 -35.10 38.41 -21.86
C VAL A 103 -34.89 38.01 -20.40
N SER A 104 -33.98 38.68 -19.71
CA SER A 104 -33.77 38.46 -18.28
C SER A 104 -34.91 39.07 -17.44
N MET A 105 -35.04 38.67 -16.17
CA MET A 105 -35.95 39.32 -15.21
C MET A 105 -35.70 40.83 -15.03
N ALA A 106 -34.49 41.31 -15.35
CA ALA A 106 -34.16 42.74 -15.34
C ALA A 106 -34.66 43.48 -16.60
N GLY A 107 -35.28 42.77 -17.55
CA GLY A 107 -35.73 43.31 -18.84
C GLY A 107 -34.63 43.42 -19.90
N GLU A 108 -33.43 42.89 -19.63
CA GLU A 108 -32.32 42.91 -20.59
C GLU A 108 -32.52 41.83 -21.65
N LYS A 109 -32.46 42.22 -22.92
CA LYS A 109 -32.72 41.35 -24.07
C LYS A 109 -31.41 41.03 -24.78
N THR A 110 -31.04 39.74 -24.82
CA THR A 110 -29.82 39.25 -25.47
C THR A 110 -30.16 38.32 -26.62
N ALA A 111 -29.56 38.52 -27.80
CA ALA A 111 -29.82 37.69 -28.97
C ALA A 111 -28.87 36.48 -29.01
N HIS A 112 -29.40 35.30 -29.31
CA HIS A 112 -28.68 34.03 -29.38
C HIS A 112 -29.02 33.28 -30.67
N GLU A 113 -27.99 32.73 -31.32
CA GLU A 113 -28.16 31.80 -32.43
C GLU A 113 -28.25 30.36 -31.90
N VAL A 114 -29.37 29.71 -32.19
CA VAL A 114 -29.67 28.33 -31.79
C VAL A 114 -30.18 27.53 -32.98
N GLU A 115 -30.03 26.21 -32.96
CA GLU A 115 -30.57 25.35 -34.01
C GLU A 115 -32.09 25.15 -33.79
N SER A 116 -32.89 25.19 -34.85
CA SER A 116 -34.35 24.95 -34.81
C SER A 116 -34.71 23.62 -34.12
N LYS A 117 -33.94 22.56 -34.40
CA LYS A 117 -34.07 21.24 -33.76
C LYS A 117 -33.20 21.07 -32.51
N GLY A 118 -32.51 22.13 -32.07
CA GLY A 118 -31.71 22.14 -30.85
C GLY A 118 -32.59 22.02 -29.59
N ARG A 119 -32.06 21.40 -28.54
CA ARG A 119 -32.77 21.28 -27.25
C ARG A 119 -32.66 22.54 -26.41
N ILE A 120 -33.69 22.82 -25.61
CA ILE A 120 -33.74 23.96 -24.68
C ILE A 120 -32.57 23.93 -23.68
N LEU A 121 -32.18 22.74 -23.22
CA LEU A 121 -31.01 22.57 -22.33
C LEU A 121 -29.73 23.19 -22.91
N GLY A 122 -29.50 23.06 -24.22
CA GLY A 122 -28.31 23.59 -24.88
C GLY A 122 -28.20 25.12 -24.78
N LEU A 123 -29.33 25.83 -24.81
CA LEU A 123 -29.36 27.28 -24.61
C LEU A 123 -29.15 27.66 -23.14
N LYS A 124 -29.72 26.91 -22.19
CA LYS A 124 -29.47 27.14 -20.76
C LYS A 124 -27.98 27.06 -20.42
N CYS A 125 -27.26 26.08 -20.99
CA CYS A 125 -25.81 25.97 -20.87
C CYS A 125 -25.07 27.19 -21.46
N LYS A 126 -25.48 27.70 -22.63
CA LYS A 126 -24.89 28.89 -23.26
C LYS A 126 -25.08 30.17 -22.45
N LEU A 127 -26.17 30.27 -21.67
CA LEU A 127 -26.51 31.46 -20.90
C LEU A 127 -25.70 31.64 -19.60
N GLY A 128 -24.87 30.68 -19.20
CA GLY A 128 -23.98 30.84 -18.03
C GLY A 128 -24.72 31.11 -16.72
N VAL A 129 -25.89 30.51 -16.53
CA VAL A 129 -26.73 30.71 -15.34
C VAL A 129 -25.94 30.34 -14.07
N PRO A 130 -25.88 31.23 -13.05
CA PRO A 130 -25.19 30.96 -11.78
C PRO A 130 -25.71 29.71 -11.07
N PHE A 131 -24.79 28.94 -10.49
CA PHE A 131 -25.09 27.69 -9.81
C PHE A 131 -25.99 27.91 -8.57
N GLY A 132 -26.98 27.03 -8.36
CA GLY A 132 -27.95 27.13 -7.26
C GLY A 132 -29.24 27.92 -7.57
N THR A 133 -29.40 28.40 -8.81
CA THR A 133 -30.67 28.92 -9.33
C THR A 133 -31.24 28.01 -10.41
N LYS A 134 -32.48 27.54 -10.24
CA LYS A 134 -33.24 26.82 -11.27
C LYS A 134 -33.64 27.85 -12.32
N ALA A 135 -32.89 27.92 -13.42
CA ALA A 135 -33.24 28.76 -14.56
C ALA A 135 -34.30 28.08 -15.40
N ASN A 136 -35.48 28.66 -15.41
CA ASN A 136 -36.62 28.25 -16.20
C ASN A 136 -36.72 29.19 -17.40
N LEU A 137 -36.77 28.63 -18.61
CA LEU A 137 -37.08 29.39 -19.82
C LEU A 137 -38.58 29.26 -20.07
N THR A 138 -39.27 30.37 -20.22
CA THR A 138 -40.68 30.37 -20.62
C THR A 138 -40.84 31.02 -21.99
N PHE A 139 -41.75 30.48 -22.78
CA PHE A 139 -42.15 31.04 -24.07
C PHE A 139 -43.68 31.12 -24.08
N GLN A 140 -44.24 32.30 -24.32
CA GLN A 140 -45.69 32.55 -24.27
C GLN A 140 -46.35 31.99 -22.99
N ASP A 141 -45.76 32.32 -21.84
CA ASP A 141 -46.18 31.86 -20.50
C ASP A 141 -46.14 30.33 -20.29
N THR A 142 -45.59 29.56 -21.24
CA THR A 142 -45.41 28.11 -21.13
C THR A 142 -43.98 27.81 -20.70
N LEU A 143 -43.81 27.00 -19.65
CA LEU A 143 -42.50 26.53 -19.21
C LEU A 143 -41.94 25.54 -20.22
N LEU A 144 -40.73 25.81 -20.71
CA LEU A 144 -40.05 24.93 -21.65
C LEU A 144 -39.26 23.85 -20.91
N GLU A 145 -39.49 22.59 -21.28
CA GLU A 145 -38.77 21.44 -20.73
C GLU A 145 -37.38 21.29 -21.34
N ASP A 146 -36.41 20.84 -20.53
CA ASP A 146 -35.00 20.70 -20.95
C ASP A 146 -34.83 19.71 -22.13
N SER A 147 -35.74 18.75 -22.28
CA SER A 147 -35.78 17.73 -23.33
C SER A 147 -36.40 18.21 -24.65
N GLN A 148 -37.21 19.27 -24.62
CA GLN A 148 -37.95 19.78 -25.77
C GLN A 148 -37.01 20.45 -26.79
N THR A 149 -37.35 20.43 -28.08
CA THR A 149 -36.65 21.22 -29.10
C THR A 149 -37.29 22.59 -29.29
N PHE A 150 -36.55 23.56 -29.83
CA PHE A 150 -37.11 24.89 -30.13
C PHE A 150 -38.31 24.79 -31.10
N ALA A 151 -38.23 23.93 -32.11
CA ALA A 151 -39.32 23.64 -33.03
C ALA A 151 -40.55 23.03 -32.33
N ASP A 152 -40.36 22.05 -31.45
CA ASP A 152 -41.46 21.43 -30.70
C ASP A 152 -42.12 22.40 -29.71
N ALA A 153 -41.36 23.39 -29.23
CA ALA A 153 -41.84 24.48 -28.38
C ALA A 153 -42.52 25.62 -29.18
N GLY A 154 -42.55 25.53 -30.51
CA GLY A 154 -43.09 26.60 -31.38
C GLY A 154 -42.24 27.88 -31.39
N VAL A 155 -40.97 27.80 -30.96
CA VAL A 155 -40.04 28.93 -30.94
C VAL A 155 -39.48 29.14 -32.36
N GLY A 156 -39.72 30.32 -32.92
CA GLY A 156 -39.31 30.69 -34.28
C GLY A 156 -38.24 31.79 -34.30
N GLU A 157 -37.88 32.21 -35.52
CA GLU A 157 -36.95 33.33 -35.73
C GLU A 157 -37.49 34.60 -35.06
N GLY A 158 -36.67 35.23 -34.23
CA GLY A 158 -36.99 36.46 -33.50
C GLY A 158 -37.83 36.28 -32.23
N SER A 159 -38.14 35.03 -31.83
CA SER A 159 -38.92 34.76 -30.60
C SER A 159 -38.20 35.24 -29.33
N ASP A 160 -38.97 35.73 -28.36
CA ASP A 160 -38.49 36.18 -27.06
C ASP A 160 -38.78 35.13 -25.99
N LEU A 161 -37.72 34.60 -25.37
CA LEU A 161 -37.76 33.65 -24.27
C LEU A 161 -37.49 34.39 -22.97
N LEU A 162 -38.33 34.20 -21.95
CA LEU A 162 -38.11 34.81 -20.64
C LEU A 162 -37.28 33.87 -19.76
N LEU A 163 -36.16 34.36 -19.23
CA LEU A 163 -35.33 33.64 -18.28
C LEU A 163 -35.75 33.98 -16.85
N VAL A 164 -36.37 33.02 -16.18
CA VAL A 164 -36.81 33.12 -14.78
C VAL A 164 -35.82 32.37 -13.88
N HIS A 165 -35.14 33.08 -12.99
CA HIS A 165 -34.31 32.46 -11.95
C HIS A 165 -35.17 32.13 -10.72
N GLU A 166 -35.35 30.85 -10.45
CA GLU A 166 -35.97 30.38 -9.21
C GLU A 166 -34.87 29.93 -8.25
N LYS A 167 -34.83 30.50 -7.03
CA LYS A 167 -33.84 30.11 -6.03
C LYS A 167 -34.16 28.68 -5.58
N MET A 168 -33.24 27.74 -5.76
CA MET A 168 -33.47 26.34 -5.40
C MET A 168 -33.67 26.23 -3.88
N THR A 169 -34.89 25.90 -3.46
CA THR A 169 -35.18 25.50 -2.08
C THR A 169 -35.08 23.98 -2.00
N TRP A 170 -33.95 23.47 -1.50
CA TRP A 170 -33.82 22.05 -1.19
C TRP A 170 -34.66 21.73 0.04
N GLY A 171 -35.52 20.71 -0.04
CA GLY A 171 -36.19 20.19 1.17
C GLY A 171 -35.14 19.71 2.18
N GLU A 172 -35.37 19.91 3.48
CA GLU A 172 -34.42 19.52 4.53
C GLU A 172 -34.10 18.01 4.52
N ASP A 173 -35.00 17.18 3.99
CA ASP A 173 -34.90 15.71 4.02
C ASP A 173 -34.36 15.05 2.73
N GLN A 174 -34.11 15.80 1.65
CA GLN A 174 -33.66 15.21 0.38
C GLN A 174 -32.13 15.07 0.35
N LYS A 175 -31.64 13.84 0.23
CA LYS A 175 -30.21 13.54 -0.01
C LYS A 175 -29.81 14.04 -1.39
N SER A 176 -28.82 14.91 -1.45
CA SER A 176 -28.27 15.44 -2.70
C SER A 176 -26.76 15.55 -2.53
N GLY A 177 -26.02 14.74 -3.29
CA GLY A 177 -24.56 14.75 -3.21
C GLY A 177 -23.99 16.12 -3.61
N MET A 178 -24.69 16.82 -4.51
CA MET A 178 -24.32 18.17 -4.90
C MET A 178 -24.48 19.18 -3.76
N LYS A 179 -25.52 19.03 -2.93
CA LYS A 179 -25.71 19.86 -1.72
C LYS A 179 -24.58 19.60 -0.72
N ASP A 180 -24.21 18.34 -0.50
CA ASP A 180 -23.09 17.97 0.37
C ASP A 180 -21.77 18.57 -0.14
N LEU A 181 -21.53 18.52 -1.45
CA LEU A 181 -20.36 19.13 -2.07
C LEU A 181 -20.32 20.64 -1.86
N LEU A 182 -21.42 21.34 -2.16
CA LEU A 182 -21.49 22.79 -1.98
C LEU A 182 -21.28 23.21 -0.52
N ASN A 183 -21.80 22.44 0.44
CA ASN A 183 -21.57 22.70 1.86
C ASN A 183 -20.11 22.48 2.28
N PHE A 184 -19.33 21.73 1.50
CA PHE A 184 -17.92 21.49 1.75
C PHE A 184 -17.00 22.60 1.21
N LEU A 185 -17.41 23.30 0.15
CA LEU A 185 -16.61 24.33 -0.49
C LEU A 185 -16.45 25.57 0.41
N GLU A 186 -15.34 26.29 0.23
CA GLU A 186 -15.17 27.61 0.84
C GLU A 186 -16.10 28.64 0.20
N ASP A 187 -16.43 29.75 0.89
CA ASP A 187 -17.41 30.74 0.43
C ASP A 187 -17.06 31.37 -0.96
N ASP A 188 -15.81 31.30 -1.38
CA ASP A 188 -15.28 31.79 -2.67
C ASP A 188 -14.82 30.65 -3.62
N GLU A 189 -15.14 29.40 -3.29
CA GLU A 189 -14.80 28.24 -4.09
C GLU A 189 -16.01 27.78 -4.92
N GLU A 190 -15.86 27.77 -6.24
CA GLU A 190 -16.89 27.40 -7.21
C GLU A 190 -16.51 26.13 -7.95
N VAL A 191 -17.48 25.22 -8.17
CA VAL A 191 -17.27 24.02 -9.00
C VAL A 191 -17.25 24.42 -10.47
N GLU A 192 -16.17 24.10 -11.18
CA GLU A 192 -16.04 24.34 -12.62
C GLU A 192 -16.48 23.13 -13.44
N ALA A 193 -16.14 21.92 -12.98
CA ALA A 193 -16.47 20.69 -13.67
C ALA A 193 -16.48 19.46 -12.75
N ILE A 194 -17.25 18.45 -13.14
CA ILE A 194 -17.27 17.14 -12.47
C ILE A 194 -17.09 16.03 -13.52
N VAL A 195 -16.23 15.06 -13.23
CA VAL A 195 -16.06 13.86 -14.04
C VAL A 195 -16.38 12.64 -13.17
N PHE A 196 -17.39 11.88 -13.54
CA PHE A 196 -17.67 10.59 -12.89
C PHE A 196 -16.87 9.48 -13.56
N GLY A 197 -16.13 8.70 -12.77
CA GLY A 197 -15.46 7.48 -13.21
C GLY A 197 -16.37 6.27 -13.15
N ASP A 198 -15.77 5.08 -13.14
CA ASP A 198 -16.49 3.81 -13.10
C ASP A 198 -17.12 3.52 -11.72
N TRP A 199 -18.15 2.68 -11.73
CA TRP A 199 -18.81 2.15 -10.53
C TRP A 199 -18.04 0.95 -9.96
N GLY A 200 -17.75 0.99 -8.67
CA GLY A 200 -17.33 -0.17 -7.87
C GLY A 200 -16.06 -0.95 -8.27
N TRP A 201 -15.67 -1.89 -7.40
CA TRP A 201 -14.56 -2.84 -7.65
C TRP A 201 -15.11 -4.25 -7.83
N GLY A 202 -14.91 -4.85 -9.01
CA GLY A 202 -15.29 -6.26 -9.25
C GLY A 202 -16.75 -6.42 -9.66
N ASN A 203 -17.29 -7.62 -9.48
CA ASN A 203 -18.62 -8.02 -10.00
C ASN A 203 -19.80 -7.52 -9.15
N TYR A 204 -19.69 -6.35 -8.51
CA TYR A 204 -20.82 -5.79 -7.76
C TYR A 204 -21.80 -5.17 -8.75
N GLU A 205 -23.03 -5.66 -8.72
CA GLU A 205 -24.10 -5.07 -9.51
C GLU A 205 -24.35 -3.64 -9.06
N GLU A 206 -24.49 -2.77 -10.05
CA GLU A 206 -24.79 -1.38 -9.87
C GLU A 206 -26.20 -1.23 -9.32
N VAL A 207 -26.33 -0.66 -8.12
CA VAL A 207 -27.62 -0.58 -7.42
C VAL A 207 -28.51 0.47 -8.09
N ASP A 208 -29.80 0.14 -8.22
CA ASP A 208 -30.91 0.97 -8.70
C ASP A 208 -30.65 1.72 -10.02
N GLU A 209 -31.26 1.23 -11.10
CA GLU A 209 -31.15 1.79 -12.45
C GLU A 209 -31.53 3.28 -12.51
N ALA A 210 -32.36 3.76 -11.57
CA ALA A 210 -32.74 5.16 -11.46
C ALA A 210 -31.64 6.08 -10.92
N LEU A 211 -30.70 5.56 -10.13
CA LEU A 211 -29.58 6.32 -9.54
C LEU A 211 -28.29 6.17 -10.36
N ARG A 212 -28.35 5.41 -11.46
CA ARG A 212 -27.21 5.06 -12.28
C ARG A 212 -26.75 6.24 -13.13
N ILE A 213 -25.46 6.58 -13.06
CA ILE A 213 -24.84 7.48 -14.03
C ILE A 213 -24.79 6.77 -15.38
N PRO A 214 -25.41 7.32 -16.43
CA PRO A 214 -25.38 6.73 -17.75
C PRO A 214 -23.95 6.49 -18.23
N GLU A 215 -23.66 5.31 -18.77
CA GLU A 215 -22.31 4.93 -19.20
C GLU A 215 -21.68 5.95 -20.16
N HIS A 216 -22.47 6.50 -21.08
CA HIS A 216 -22.01 7.53 -22.03
C HIS A 216 -21.61 8.87 -21.39
N ARG A 217 -21.96 9.11 -20.13
CA ARG A 217 -21.58 10.30 -19.35
C ARG A 217 -20.39 10.06 -18.43
N ARG A 218 -19.98 8.81 -18.21
CA ARG A 218 -18.78 8.47 -17.43
C ARG A 218 -17.53 8.87 -18.21
N GLY A 219 -16.51 9.35 -17.50
CA GLY A 219 -15.27 9.88 -18.07
C GLY A 219 -15.44 11.18 -18.86
N LYS A 220 -16.65 11.74 -18.95
CA LYS A 220 -16.89 13.03 -19.60
C LYS A 220 -16.82 14.16 -18.58
N VAL A 221 -16.27 15.28 -19.02
CA VAL A 221 -16.31 16.55 -18.27
C VAL A 221 -17.74 17.04 -18.32
N LEU A 222 -18.42 16.98 -17.18
CA LEU A 222 -19.77 17.48 -17.02
C LEU A 222 -19.70 18.84 -16.36
N THR A 223 -20.56 19.74 -16.81
CA THR A 223 -20.82 20.97 -16.08
C THR A 223 -21.45 20.63 -14.71
N PRO A 224 -21.31 21.50 -13.70
CA PRO A 224 -21.95 21.30 -12.40
C PRO A 224 -23.47 21.05 -12.51
N TYR A 225 -24.13 21.69 -13.48
CA TYR A 225 -25.56 21.49 -13.74
C TYR A 225 -25.87 20.08 -14.25
N GLU A 226 -25.16 19.62 -15.28
CA GLU A 226 -25.31 18.26 -15.80
C GLU A 226 -25.01 17.22 -14.71
N ALA A 227 -23.93 17.41 -13.95
CA ALA A 227 -23.55 16.50 -12.88
C ALA A 227 -24.54 16.50 -11.72
N GLY A 228 -25.10 17.67 -11.36
CA GLY A 228 -26.07 17.81 -10.27
C GLY A 228 -27.31 16.94 -10.46
N SER A 229 -27.79 16.82 -11.70
CA SER A 229 -28.93 15.94 -12.02
C SER A 229 -28.66 14.46 -11.74
N TYR A 230 -27.40 14.02 -11.81
CA TYR A 230 -26.99 12.65 -11.51
C TYR A 230 -26.66 12.41 -10.04
N MET A 231 -26.56 13.47 -9.23
CA MET A 231 -26.22 13.41 -7.79
C MET A 231 -27.46 13.50 -6.89
N GLU A 232 -28.66 13.50 -7.46
CA GLU A 232 -29.90 13.41 -6.70
C GLU A 232 -30.04 12.02 -6.05
N GLY A 233 -30.34 11.99 -4.74
CA GLY A 233 -30.39 10.76 -3.96
C GLY A 233 -29.03 10.28 -3.45
N TRP A 234 -27.94 10.95 -3.84
CA TRP A 234 -26.59 10.60 -3.43
C TRP A 234 -26.17 11.38 -2.19
N SER A 235 -25.11 10.92 -1.52
CA SER A 235 -24.46 11.64 -0.42
C SER A 235 -22.99 11.29 -0.37
N PHE A 236 -22.14 12.22 0.04
CA PHE A 236 -20.73 11.92 0.27
C PHE A 236 -20.55 11.33 1.68
N LEU A 237 -20.11 10.07 1.76
CA LEU A 237 -19.86 9.37 3.02
C LEU A 237 -18.34 9.32 3.31
N GLY A 238 -17.94 9.66 4.53
CA GLY A 238 -16.55 9.53 4.97
C GLY A 238 -16.16 8.07 5.28
N GLY A 239 -14.90 7.70 5.01
CA GLY A 239 -14.36 6.37 5.35
C GLY A 239 -13.36 5.85 4.33
N HIS A 240 -13.20 4.53 4.27
CA HIS A 240 -12.58 3.85 3.13
C HIS A 240 -13.63 3.71 2.03
N GLY A 241 -13.28 3.95 0.77
CA GLY A 241 -14.21 3.83 -0.35
C GLY A 241 -14.93 2.48 -0.34
N ALA A 242 -16.26 2.51 -0.34
CA ALA A 242 -17.06 1.30 -0.49
C ALA A 242 -17.03 0.82 -1.94
N PRO A 243 -17.16 -0.48 -2.22
CA PRO A 243 -17.29 -0.98 -3.59
C PRO A 243 -18.59 -0.54 -4.27
N GLU A 244 -19.50 0.13 -3.56
CA GLU A 244 -20.80 0.61 -4.04
C GLU A 244 -20.76 2.13 -4.23
N CYS A 245 -19.74 2.65 -4.93
CA CYS A 245 -19.65 4.07 -5.25
C CYS A 245 -19.00 4.33 -6.61
N TYR A 246 -19.28 5.50 -7.16
CA TYR A 246 -18.56 6.04 -8.32
C TYR A 246 -17.33 6.81 -7.86
N ALA A 247 -16.24 6.68 -8.63
CA ALA A 247 -15.18 7.68 -8.54
C ALA A 247 -15.72 9.03 -9.07
N ALA A 248 -15.35 10.14 -8.44
CA ALA A 248 -15.66 11.48 -8.94
C ALA A 248 -14.44 12.40 -8.83
N TYR A 249 -14.15 13.12 -9.92
CA TYR A 249 -13.15 14.18 -9.98
C TYR A 249 -13.89 15.50 -10.06
N ILE A 250 -13.76 16.32 -9.03
CA ILE A 250 -14.46 17.60 -8.94
C ILE A 250 -13.41 18.69 -9.07
N TYR A 251 -13.48 19.45 -10.15
CA TYR A 251 -12.63 20.58 -10.42
C TYR A 251 -13.32 21.82 -9.89
N THR A 252 -12.66 22.52 -8.97
CA THR A 252 -13.07 23.85 -8.50
C THR A 252 -12.09 24.88 -9.03
N ASN A 253 -12.47 26.16 -8.97
CA ASN A 253 -11.60 27.28 -9.29
C ASN A 253 -10.32 27.34 -8.41
N GLN A 254 -10.28 26.61 -7.28
CA GLN A 254 -9.15 26.61 -6.35
C GLN A 254 -8.37 25.29 -6.31
N ARG A 255 -9.02 24.15 -6.51
CA ARG A 255 -8.40 22.83 -6.34
C ARG A 255 -9.18 21.73 -7.07
N VAL A 256 -8.55 20.55 -7.14
CA VAL A 256 -9.21 19.34 -7.59
C VAL A 256 -9.50 18.47 -6.37
N ILE A 257 -10.78 18.19 -6.15
CA ILE A 257 -11.24 17.27 -5.11
C ILE A 257 -11.39 15.90 -5.75
N PHE A 258 -10.59 14.94 -5.28
CA PHE A 258 -10.60 13.57 -5.76
C PHE A 258 -11.42 12.72 -4.81
N VAL A 259 -12.59 12.28 -5.25
CA VAL A 259 -13.36 11.24 -4.58
C VAL A 259 -13.00 9.95 -5.29
N CYS A 260 -11.85 9.39 -4.90
CA CYS A 260 -11.29 8.21 -5.54
C CYS A 260 -11.63 6.93 -4.78
N GLN A 261 -11.58 5.85 -5.55
CA GLN A 261 -12.12 4.54 -5.23
C GLN A 261 -11.19 3.65 -4.37
N TYR A 262 -10.10 4.15 -3.76
CA TYR A 262 -9.02 3.29 -3.24
C TYR A 262 -8.80 3.39 -1.72
N ASP A 263 -8.18 2.34 -1.15
CA ASP A 263 -7.74 2.09 0.26
C ASP A 263 -6.97 3.23 1.00
N GLY A 264 -6.95 4.44 0.46
CA GLY A 264 -6.55 5.67 1.14
C GLY A 264 -7.74 6.40 1.75
N LEU A 265 -7.45 7.29 2.70
CA LEU A 265 -8.44 8.11 3.39
C LEU A 265 -9.06 9.11 2.38
N THR A 266 -10.37 9.04 2.14
CA THR A 266 -11.08 9.87 1.15
C THR A 266 -11.95 10.98 1.77
N SER A 267 -11.83 11.24 3.08
CA SER A 267 -12.74 12.18 3.74
C SER A 267 -12.32 13.64 3.64
N LEU A 268 -13.34 14.48 3.47
CA LEU A 268 -13.30 15.93 3.54
C LEU A 268 -13.03 16.42 4.98
N GLU A 269 -13.55 15.71 5.98
CA GLU A 269 -13.36 16.03 7.41
C GLU A 269 -11.95 15.69 7.94
N GLN A 270 -11.30 14.63 7.46
CA GLN A 270 -9.92 14.33 7.88
C GLN A 270 -8.88 15.14 7.09
N LEU A 271 -9.25 15.66 5.91
CA LEU A 271 -8.49 16.75 5.28
C LEU A 271 -8.53 18.02 6.15
N LEU A 272 -9.63 18.31 6.85
CA LEU A 272 -9.68 19.36 7.87
C LEU A 272 -8.75 19.03 9.05
N GLU A 273 -8.71 17.79 9.54
CA GLU A 273 -7.77 17.39 10.61
C GLU A 273 -6.29 17.54 10.20
N ILE A 274 -5.96 17.20 8.95
CA ILE A 274 -4.60 17.39 8.39
C ILE A 274 -4.28 18.88 8.21
N GLN A 275 -5.26 19.70 7.79
CA GLN A 275 -5.11 21.15 7.71
C GLN A 275 -4.97 21.78 9.10
N ASP A 276 -5.74 21.34 10.09
CA ASP A 276 -5.68 21.82 11.46
C ASP A 276 -4.38 21.40 12.14
N PHE A 277 -3.88 20.18 11.86
CA PHE A 277 -2.56 19.74 12.27
C PHE A 277 -1.45 20.59 11.63
N ARG A 278 -1.56 20.93 10.34
CA ARG A 278 -0.64 21.86 9.66
C ARG A 278 -0.68 23.25 10.30
N LYS A 279 -1.88 23.81 10.55
CA LYS A 279 -2.08 25.09 11.24
C LYS A 279 -1.49 25.07 12.65
N ALA A 280 -1.58 23.95 13.37
CA ALA A 280 -0.97 23.77 14.69
C ALA A 280 0.56 23.74 14.62
N LEU A 281 1.15 23.03 13.64
CA LEU A 281 2.59 23.03 13.38
C LEU A 281 3.11 24.44 13.05
N THR A 282 2.42 25.21 12.22
CA THR A 282 2.84 26.59 11.90
C THR A 282 2.75 27.51 13.13
N ARG A 283 1.80 27.27 14.05
CA ARG A 283 1.74 28.01 15.33
C ARG A 283 2.94 27.66 16.22
N ILE A 284 3.34 26.39 16.28
CA ILE A 284 4.51 25.93 17.04
C ILE A 284 5.80 26.54 16.47
N GLU A 285 5.98 26.52 15.14
CA GLU A 285 7.13 27.13 14.48
C GLU A 285 7.24 28.63 14.80
N ARG A 286 6.13 29.39 14.71
CA ARG A 286 6.10 30.81 15.10
C ARG A 286 6.41 31.03 16.59
N SER A 287 5.97 30.14 17.47
CA SER A 287 6.31 30.22 18.90
C SER A 287 7.79 29.94 19.15
N VAL A 288 8.41 29.02 18.39
CA VAL A 288 9.85 28.73 18.48
C VAL A 288 10.69 29.89 17.93
N ASP A 289 10.27 30.52 16.85
CA ASP A 289 10.95 31.70 16.29
C ASP A 289 10.82 32.93 17.19
N SER A 290 9.67 33.09 17.87
CA SER A 290 9.49 34.12 18.92
C SER A 290 10.44 33.92 20.11
N ILE A 291 10.75 32.67 20.48
CA ILE A 291 11.73 32.35 21.54
C ILE A 291 13.16 32.60 21.06
N ARG A 292 13.44 32.42 19.76
CA ARG A 292 14.74 32.73 19.15
C ARG A 292 14.99 34.22 18.92
N GLY A 293 13.93 35.03 18.84
CA GLY A 293 13.99 36.49 18.66
C GLY A 293 14.35 37.29 19.92
N GLY A 294 14.96 36.67 20.93
CA GLY A 294 15.45 37.36 22.12
C GLY A 294 16.67 38.24 21.80
N ASP A 295 16.40 39.53 21.63
CA ASP A 295 17.35 40.60 21.33
C ASP A 295 18.58 40.58 22.28
N PRO A 296 19.81 40.33 21.79
CA PRO A 296 21.01 40.27 22.61
C PRO A 296 21.55 41.68 22.87
N GLY A 297 20.75 42.52 23.52
CA GLY A 297 21.04 43.96 23.59
C GLY A 297 20.27 44.71 24.66
N SER A 298 20.17 44.20 25.89
CA SER A 298 19.67 45.00 27.02
C SER A 298 20.50 44.79 28.28
N THR A 299 21.52 45.62 28.42
CA THR A 299 22.34 45.76 29.62
C THR A 299 21.62 46.55 30.72
N SER A 300 21.50 45.90 31.88
CA SER A 300 21.58 46.47 33.24
C SER A 300 20.47 47.40 33.76
N ARG A 301 19.84 46.99 34.88
CA ARG A 301 19.78 47.80 36.11
C ARG A 301 19.40 46.93 37.32
N PRO A 302 20.07 47.07 38.47
CA PRO A 302 19.75 46.30 39.67
C PRO A 302 18.65 46.99 40.46
N VAL A 303 17.51 46.32 40.67
CA VAL A 303 16.46 46.82 41.57
C VAL A 303 16.53 46.10 42.91
N ARG A 304 16.66 46.96 43.91
CA ARG A 304 16.94 46.75 45.32
C ARG A 304 15.75 46.10 46.04
N ARG A 305 16.02 45.03 46.78
CA ARG A 305 15.13 44.44 47.80
C ARG A 305 14.60 45.51 48.77
N LYS A 306 13.29 45.48 49.03
CA LYS A 306 12.72 45.92 50.31
C LYS A 306 11.75 44.86 50.81
N VAL A 307 12.01 44.43 52.04
CA VAL A 307 11.23 43.48 52.83
C VAL A 307 10.35 44.27 53.79
N SER A 308 9.06 43.96 53.77
CA SER A 308 8.04 44.14 54.82
C SER A 308 6.74 43.62 54.20
N GLY A 309 5.93 42.72 54.76
CA GLY A 309 5.72 42.27 56.13
C GLY A 309 4.20 42.16 56.30
N ALA A 310 3.71 41.00 56.77
CA ALA A 310 2.31 40.65 57.10
C ALA A 310 1.32 40.56 55.90
N SER A 311 0.22 39.82 55.93
CA SER A 311 -0.25 38.56 56.53
C SER A 311 -1.69 38.40 56.01
N THR A 312 -2.21 37.16 55.98
CA THR A 312 -3.63 36.78 55.83
C THR A 312 -4.22 36.66 54.41
N GLY A 313 -4.75 35.46 54.13
CA GLY A 313 -5.99 35.28 53.36
C GLY A 313 -5.87 34.97 51.86
N ALA A 314 -5.46 33.76 51.49
CA ALA A 314 -5.72 33.23 50.14
C ALA A 314 -5.74 31.67 50.11
N LYS A 315 -6.67 31.07 50.85
CA LYS A 315 -7.38 29.88 50.35
C LYS A 315 -8.61 30.41 49.64
N GLU A 316 -8.99 29.79 48.51
CA GLU A 316 -10.28 29.97 47.82
C GLU A 316 -10.33 30.92 46.60
N VAL A 317 -9.53 30.67 45.55
CA VAL A 317 -9.94 30.95 44.14
C VAL A 317 -9.24 29.97 43.16
N ARG A 318 -9.32 28.65 43.39
CA ARG A 318 -8.84 27.67 42.39
C ARG A 318 -9.68 26.39 42.34
N ALA A 319 -10.99 26.56 42.25
CA ALA A 319 -11.92 25.49 41.96
C ALA A 319 -13.15 26.08 41.27
N ARG A 320 -13.09 26.35 39.95
CA ARG A 320 -14.27 26.53 39.08
C ARG A 320 -13.99 26.68 37.58
N LEU A 321 -12.96 26.03 37.03
CA LEU A 321 -12.76 26.00 35.58
C LEU A 321 -12.15 24.68 35.10
N GLY A 322 -12.80 23.55 35.43
CA GLY A 322 -12.25 22.23 35.09
C GLY A 322 -13.26 21.09 34.94
N ASP A 323 -14.57 21.36 34.77
CA ASP A 323 -15.58 20.30 34.92
C ASP A 323 -16.69 20.26 33.86
N ARG A 324 -16.43 20.64 32.61
CA ARG A 324 -17.47 20.52 31.56
C ARG A 324 -17.07 19.94 30.20
N THR A 325 -15.91 19.29 30.09
CA THR A 325 -15.44 18.77 28.79
C THR A 325 -14.84 17.36 28.84
N ARG A 326 -15.38 16.45 29.68
CA ARG A 326 -14.79 15.10 29.82
C ARG A 326 -15.75 13.90 29.78
N SER A 327 -17.01 14.04 29.37
CA SER A 327 -17.96 12.90 29.40
C SER A 327 -18.52 12.41 28.06
N HIS A 328 -18.09 12.90 26.89
CA HIS A 328 -18.67 12.45 25.60
C HIS A 328 -17.71 11.80 24.60
N LEU A 329 -16.40 11.69 24.86
CA LEU A 329 -15.42 11.18 23.88
C LEU A 329 -14.86 9.77 24.17
N SER A 330 -15.31 9.08 25.22
CA SER A 330 -14.74 7.77 25.60
C SER A 330 -15.55 6.54 25.16
N SER A 331 -16.72 6.71 24.52
CA SER A 331 -17.64 5.58 24.26
C SER A 331 -17.59 5.01 22.84
N ASN A 332 -17.08 5.74 21.84
CA ASN A 332 -17.20 5.32 20.42
C ASN A 332 -15.92 4.75 19.79
N SER A 333 -14.77 4.81 20.46
CA SER A 333 -13.50 4.32 19.90
C SER A 333 -13.40 2.78 19.84
N GLY A 334 -14.08 2.05 20.73
CA GLY A 334 -14.02 0.58 20.79
C GLY A 334 -14.79 -0.15 19.68
N THR A 335 -15.86 0.45 19.17
CA THR A 335 -16.72 -0.18 18.14
C THR A 335 -16.05 -0.16 16.77
N ILE A 336 -15.29 0.90 16.46
CA ILE A 336 -14.61 1.10 15.18
C ILE A 336 -13.44 0.12 15.00
N THR A 337 -12.62 -0.08 16.03
CA THR A 337 -11.51 -1.06 15.97
C THR A 337 -11.99 -2.49 15.82
N THR A 338 -13.21 -2.80 16.27
CA THR A 338 -13.78 -4.15 16.18
C THR A 338 -14.37 -4.43 14.79
N SER A 339 -14.94 -3.41 14.14
CA SER A 339 -15.39 -3.49 12.73
C SER A 339 -14.21 -3.64 11.77
N MET A 340 -13.15 -2.86 11.99
CA MET A 340 -11.91 -2.88 11.19
C MET A 340 -11.19 -4.25 11.24
N ASN A 341 -11.15 -4.89 12.40
CA ASN A 341 -10.56 -6.23 12.54
C ASN A 341 -11.41 -7.31 11.85
N LYS A 342 -12.74 -7.18 11.83
CA LYS A 342 -13.62 -8.12 11.12
C LYS A 342 -13.49 -8.01 9.59
N MET A 343 -13.38 -6.80 9.06
CA MET A 343 -13.21 -6.58 7.62
C MET A 343 -11.82 -7.01 7.12
N MET A 344 -10.77 -6.78 7.92
CA MET A 344 -9.42 -7.25 7.59
C MET A 344 -9.33 -8.79 7.60
N ASP A 345 -10.10 -9.46 8.47
CA ASP A 345 -10.20 -10.92 8.47
C ASP A 345 -10.89 -11.45 7.17
N VAL A 346 -11.86 -10.72 6.61
CA VAL A 346 -12.52 -11.05 5.33
C VAL A 346 -11.56 -10.86 4.13
N LEU A 347 -10.76 -9.81 4.14
CA LEU A 347 -9.74 -9.53 3.11
C LEU A 347 -8.56 -10.53 3.14
N GLU A 348 -8.10 -10.92 4.35
CA GLU A 348 -7.13 -12.01 4.51
C GLU A 348 -7.70 -13.31 3.93
N GLU A 349 -8.98 -13.60 4.18
CA GLU A 349 -9.65 -14.79 3.67
C GLU A 349 -9.81 -14.78 2.14
N GLN A 350 -10.14 -13.65 1.53
CA GLN A 350 -10.27 -13.54 0.07
C GLN A 350 -8.92 -13.62 -0.67
N THR A 351 -7.87 -12.99 -0.12
CA THR A 351 -6.51 -13.06 -0.71
C THR A 351 -5.96 -14.48 -0.63
N ALA A 352 -6.16 -15.16 0.51
CA ALA A 352 -5.81 -16.56 0.68
C ALA A 352 -6.59 -17.47 -0.29
N ARG A 353 -7.89 -17.21 -0.52
CA ARG A 353 -8.70 -17.96 -1.49
C ARG A 353 -8.23 -17.76 -2.93
N GLN A 354 -7.83 -16.54 -3.33
CA GLN A 354 -7.28 -16.31 -4.68
C GLN A 354 -5.93 -16.99 -4.89
N LEU A 355 -5.05 -16.97 -3.88
CA LEU A 355 -3.79 -17.70 -3.90
C LEU A 355 -4.02 -19.22 -3.97
N GLN A 356 -4.92 -19.76 -3.15
CA GLN A 356 -5.31 -21.17 -3.20
C GLN A 356 -5.95 -21.58 -4.53
N GLN A 357 -6.77 -20.72 -5.15
CA GLN A 357 -7.35 -20.99 -6.48
C GLN A 357 -6.28 -20.98 -7.57
N LYS A 358 -5.30 -20.07 -7.53
CA LYS A 358 -4.15 -20.09 -8.45
C LYS A 358 -3.28 -21.34 -8.27
N LEU A 359 -3.08 -21.79 -7.02
CA LEU A 359 -2.35 -23.02 -6.71
C LEU A 359 -3.11 -24.27 -7.17
N ARG A 360 -4.43 -24.34 -6.97
CA ARG A 360 -5.27 -25.45 -7.49
C ARG A 360 -5.29 -25.50 -9.02
N ARG A 361 -5.36 -24.35 -9.70
CA ARG A 361 -5.28 -24.28 -11.17
C ARG A 361 -3.92 -24.74 -11.71
N LYS A 362 -2.84 -24.50 -10.97
CA LYS A 362 -1.48 -24.98 -11.31
C LYS A 362 -1.27 -26.47 -10.99
N SER A 363 -1.95 -26.99 -9.97
CA SER A 363 -1.86 -28.41 -9.58
C SER A 363 -2.72 -29.33 -10.45
N GLY A 364 -3.76 -28.82 -11.11
CA GLY A 364 -4.65 -29.60 -11.98
C GLY A 364 -4.15 -29.81 -13.42
N THR A 365 -2.91 -29.44 -13.75
CA THR A 365 -2.32 -29.59 -15.10
C THR A 365 -1.18 -30.60 -15.12
N ILE A 366 -1.32 -31.70 -14.38
CA ILE A 366 -0.50 -32.91 -14.52
C ILE A 366 -1.50 -34.06 -14.65
N GLY A 367 -1.46 -34.71 -15.83
CA GLY A 367 -2.53 -35.56 -16.34
C GLY A 367 -2.85 -36.78 -15.51
N GLU A 368 -4.13 -37.10 -15.48
CA GLU A 368 -4.65 -38.41 -15.12
C GLU A 368 -5.52 -38.83 -16.31
N GLU A 369 -5.08 -39.91 -16.98
CA GLU A 369 -5.76 -40.55 -18.11
C GLU A 369 -7.12 -41.11 -17.69
N ASP A 370 -8.03 -41.12 -18.66
CA ASP A 370 -9.43 -41.54 -18.60
C ASP A 370 -9.67 -42.89 -17.91
N VAL A 371 -10.50 -42.89 -16.86
CA VAL A 371 -11.30 -44.05 -16.44
C VAL A 371 -12.70 -43.58 -16.03
N GLU A 372 -13.70 -43.90 -16.86
CA GLU A 372 -15.13 -43.76 -16.54
C GLU A 372 -15.51 -44.57 -15.29
N PRO A 373 -16.27 -44.00 -14.33
CA PRO A 373 -16.97 -44.80 -13.34
C PRO A 373 -18.46 -44.91 -13.67
N LEU A 374 -18.89 -46.17 -13.82
CA LEU A 374 -20.27 -46.64 -13.82
C LEU A 374 -21.05 -46.18 -12.57
N GLU A 375 -22.29 -45.75 -12.79
CA GLU A 375 -23.31 -45.55 -11.76
C GLU A 375 -23.64 -46.86 -11.02
N PRO A 376 -23.96 -46.79 -9.70
CA PRO A 376 -24.84 -47.78 -9.09
C PRO A 376 -26.13 -47.13 -8.60
N ASN A 377 -27.21 -47.61 -9.22
CA ASN A 377 -28.59 -47.35 -8.89
C ASN A 377 -29.05 -48.24 -7.71
N GLN A 378 -29.84 -47.64 -6.82
CA GLN A 378 -30.93 -48.23 -6.03
C GLN A 378 -30.66 -49.36 -5.00
N GLN A 379 -30.96 -49.00 -3.73
CA GLN A 379 -31.40 -49.90 -2.65
C GLN A 379 -32.73 -50.60 -3.03
N PRO A 380 -33.15 -51.66 -2.31
CA PRO A 380 -34.08 -51.43 -1.18
C PRO A 380 -33.97 -52.39 0.03
N GLU A 381 -34.54 -51.91 1.16
CA GLU A 381 -35.29 -52.57 2.27
C GLU A 381 -34.82 -53.93 2.85
N VAL A 382 -34.43 -54.05 4.13
CA VAL A 382 -35.26 -54.13 5.36
C VAL A 382 -36.24 -55.33 5.35
N ASP A 383 -35.99 -56.40 6.13
CA ASP A 383 -36.63 -56.63 7.44
C ASP A 383 -36.29 -57.99 8.13
N THR A 384 -36.39 -57.96 9.46
CA THR A 384 -36.74 -58.97 10.49
C THR A 384 -36.00 -60.33 10.76
N ILE A 385 -35.45 -60.40 12.00
CA ILE A 385 -35.68 -61.36 13.13
C ILE A 385 -35.48 -62.89 12.93
N GLY A 386 -34.65 -63.50 13.80
CA GLY A 386 -34.78 -64.93 14.17
C GLY A 386 -33.60 -65.63 14.90
N LEU A 387 -33.66 -65.65 16.24
CA LEU A 387 -33.07 -66.56 17.25
C LEU A 387 -32.30 -67.85 16.84
N HIS A 388 -31.10 -68.08 17.41
CA HIS A 388 -30.82 -69.12 18.45
C HIS A 388 -29.31 -69.22 18.85
N GLN A 389 -29.08 -69.27 20.16
CA GLN A 389 -27.86 -69.66 20.93
C GLN A 389 -27.67 -71.22 20.96
N PRO A 390 -26.68 -71.87 21.65
CA PRO A 390 -25.54 -71.41 22.48
C PRO A 390 -24.21 -72.26 22.35
N SER A 391 -23.26 -72.02 23.28
CA SER A 391 -22.08 -72.81 23.73
C SER A 391 -20.70 -72.33 23.22
N SER A 392 -19.61 -72.23 23.98
CA SER A 392 -19.29 -72.48 25.40
C SER A 392 -17.87 -71.94 25.73
N PHE A 393 -17.72 -71.38 26.94
CA PHE A 393 -16.59 -71.42 27.90
C PHE A 393 -15.10 -71.42 27.48
N ASP A 394 -14.38 -70.42 28.05
CA ASP A 394 -13.06 -70.41 28.72
C ASP A 394 -11.81 -71.03 28.08
N SER A 395 -10.76 -70.21 27.90
CA SER A 395 -9.64 -70.07 28.86
C SER A 395 -8.40 -69.39 28.24
N SER A 396 -7.84 -68.40 28.96
CA SER A 396 -6.41 -68.01 28.88
C SER A 396 -5.54 -69.10 29.57
N PRO A 397 -4.17 -69.10 29.59
CA PRO A 397 -3.23 -67.99 29.34
C PRO A 397 -1.86 -68.34 28.68
N GLU A 398 -1.01 -67.30 28.60
CA GLU A 398 0.45 -67.29 28.81
C GLU A 398 1.50 -67.59 27.69
N SER A 399 2.30 -66.53 27.45
CA SER A 399 3.78 -66.49 27.45
C SER A 399 4.56 -66.77 26.15
N GLY A 400 5.58 -65.94 25.88
CA GLY A 400 6.67 -66.34 24.96
C GLY A 400 7.49 -65.27 24.21
N ARG A 401 8.25 -64.43 24.92
CA ARG A 401 9.63 -63.92 24.60
C ARG A 401 10.09 -63.62 23.13
N ARG A 402 10.48 -62.34 22.95
CA ARG A 402 11.85 -61.81 22.69
C ARG A 402 12.57 -62.15 21.36
N ALA A 403 12.84 -61.13 20.54
CA ALA A 403 14.17 -60.85 19.94
C ALA A 403 14.28 -59.43 19.37
N LYS A 404 15.40 -58.76 19.70
CA LYS A 404 15.89 -57.49 19.14
C LYS A 404 16.83 -57.79 17.96
N ALA A 405 16.87 -56.92 16.95
CA ALA A 405 18.06 -56.75 16.11
C ALA A 405 18.16 -55.30 15.64
N GLY A 406 19.26 -54.64 15.99
CA GLY A 406 19.66 -53.34 15.46
C GLY A 406 20.51 -53.51 14.20
N TYR A 407 20.59 -52.47 13.38
CA TYR A 407 21.53 -52.38 12.28
C TYR A 407 22.42 -51.14 12.46
N GLN A 408 23.71 -51.39 12.63
CA GLN A 408 24.78 -50.40 12.64
C GLN A 408 25.31 -50.19 11.22
N ALA A 409 25.74 -48.95 10.98
CA ALA A 409 26.50 -48.52 9.83
C ALA A 409 27.90 -49.14 9.79
N SER A 410 28.46 -49.28 8.58
CA SER A 410 29.89 -49.56 8.39
C SER A 410 30.39 -48.81 7.15
N ALA A 411 31.38 -47.97 7.36
CA ALA A 411 32.25 -47.41 6.35
C ALA A 411 33.49 -48.30 6.19
N SER A 412 34.05 -48.40 4.98
CA SER A 412 35.49 -48.60 4.81
C SER A 412 35.95 -48.18 3.41
N LEU A 413 37.00 -47.36 3.40
CA LEU A 413 37.86 -47.03 2.27
C LEU A 413 38.82 -48.19 1.98
N THR A 414 39.28 -48.30 0.74
CA THR A 414 40.69 -48.63 0.45
C THR A 414 41.14 -48.06 -0.89
N SER A 415 42.35 -47.52 -0.86
CA SER A 415 43.16 -46.88 -1.89
C SER A 415 44.09 -47.88 -2.59
N VAL A 416 44.37 -47.75 -3.90
CA VAL A 416 45.66 -48.09 -4.52
C VAL A 416 45.87 -47.23 -5.80
N SER A 417 47.11 -46.78 -6.00
CA SER A 417 47.63 -45.91 -7.08
C SER A 417 48.52 -46.71 -8.07
N PRO A 418 49.33 -46.13 -8.99
CA PRO A 418 49.11 -46.16 -10.44
C PRO A 418 50.19 -46.90 -11.26
N LYS A 419 49.96 -47.18 -12.55
CA LYS A 419 51.08 -47.42 -13.50
C LYS A 419 50.75 -47.15 -14.97
N GLN A 420 51.79 -46.70 -15.66
CA GLN A 420 51.92 -46.08 -16.98
C GLN A 420 51.87 -47.02 -18.21
N MET A 421 51.57 -46.35 -19.34
CA MET A 421 52.23 -46.37 -20.67
C MET A 421 51.75 -47.26 -21.84
N ASN A 422 51.65 -46.56 -22.98
CA ASN A 422 51.74 -46.93 -24.41
C ASN A 422 50.53 -47.64 -25.03
N GLY A 423 49.85 -47.09 -26.04
CA GLY A 423 50.25 -46.86 -27.45
C GLY A 423 49.30 -47.75 -28.29
N GLU A 424 48.67 -47.43 -29.42
CA GLU A 424 48.91 -46.56 -30.56
C GLU A 424 47.55 -46.22 -31.24
N ALA A 425 47.61 -45.17 -32.06
CA ALA A 425 46.82 -44.84 -33.26
C ALA A 425 45.39 -45.38 -33.47
N GLU A 426 44.41 -44.48 -33.56
CA GLU A 426 43.72 -44.16 -34.83
C GLU A 426 42.86 -42.89 -34.69
N THR A 427 42.82 -42.11 -35.78
CA THR A 427 42.21 -40.78 -35.94
C THR A 427 40.72 -40.67 -35.60
N PRO A 428 40.27 -39.48 -35.11
CA PRO A 428 39.03 -38.94 -35.68
C PRO A 428 38.98 -37.41 -35.87
N SER A 429 38.47 -37.04 -37.05
CA SER A 429 37.41 -36.05 -37.26
C SER A 429 37.23 -34.92 -36.24
N ARG A 430 37.74 -33.76 -36.64
CA ARG A 430 37.25 -32.38 -36.39
C ARG A 430 35.84 -32.29 -35.80
N ARG A 431 35.72 -32.07 -34.48
CA ARG A 431 34.50 -31.56 -33.83
C ARG A 431 34.86 -30.53 -32.77
N SER A 432 34.19 -29.38 -32.86
CA SER A 432 34.44 -28.11 -32.18
C SER A 432 34.36 -28.19 -30.65
N LYS A 433 35.40 -27.68 -29.97
CA LYS A 433 35.33 -27.25 -28.57
C LYS A 433 34.63 -25.89 -28.50
N LEU A 434 33.34 -25.89 -28.22
CA LEU A 434 32.58 -24.70 -27.83
C LEU A 434 31.38 -25.11 -26.96
N ALA A 435 31.65 -25.70 -25.79
CA ALA A 435 30.61 -26.02 -24.81
C ALA A 435 31.25 -26.27 -23.44
N THR A 436 31.72 -25.21 -22.76
CA THR A 436 32.06 -25.30 -21.32
C THR A 436 32.09 -23.95 -20.60
N VAL A 437 31.68 -22.84 -21.24
CA VAL A 437 31.71 -21.50 -20.63
C VAL A 437 30.31 -21.02 -20.18
N GLU A 438 29.21 -21.58 -20.71
CA GLU A 438 27.84 -21.06 -20.48
C GLU A 438 27.24 -21.33 -19.08
N SER A 439 27.84 -22.20 -18.25
CA SER A 439 27.22 -22.53 -16.95
C SER A 439 27.59 -21.58 -15.80
N ASN A 440 28.55 -20.66 -15.98
CA ASN A 440 28.99 -19.74 -14.92
C ASN A 440 28.23 -18.40 -14.90
N ASP A 441 27.73 -17.92 -16.04
CA ASP A 441 27.12 -16.59 -16.15
C ASP A 441 25.70 -16.52 -15.53
N ALA A 442 24.94 -17.61 -15.56
CA ALA A 442 23.60 -17.66 -14.96
C ALA A 442 23.63 -17.59 -13.41
N ARG A 443 24.70 -18.06 -12.76
CA ARG A 443 24.89 -17.86 -11.31
C ARG A 443 25.28 -16.42 -10.97
N PHE A 444 25.90 -15.70 -11.90
CA PHE A 444 26.45 -14.37 -11.67
C PHE A 444 25.36 -13.29 -11.63
N CYS A 445 24.29 -13.44 -12.41
CA CYS A 445 23.10 -12.55 -12.36
C CYS A 445 22.11 -12.86 -11.23
N ARG A 446 22.43 -13.79 -10.31
CA ARG A 446 21.54 -14.19 -9.20
C ARG A 446 21.84 -13.44 -7.89
N ARG A 447 22.92 -12.67 -7.80
CA ARG A 447 23.45 -12.11 -6.54
C ARG A 447 23.49 -10.58 -6.45
N LYS A 448 22.88 -9.87 -7.40
CA LYS A 448 23.11 -8.44 -7.55
C LYS A 448 22.09 -7.62 -6.76
N SER A 449 22.60 -6.82 -5.83
CA SER A 449 21.80 -5.81 -5.14
C SER A 449 21.30 -4.73 -6.13
N LEU A 450 20.32 -3.93 -5.72
CA LEU A 450 19.81 -2.83 -6.55
C LEU A 450 20.91 -1.82 -6.94
N ASP A 451 21.82 -1.54 -6.01
CA ASP A 451 22.97 -0.67 -6.23
C ASP A 451 23.98 -1.31 -7.21
N GLU A 452 24.18 -2.63 -7.15
CA GLU A 452 25.02 -3.36 -8.12
C GLU A 452 24.39 -3.39 -9.51
N LEU A 453 23.07 -3.60 -9.62
CA LEU A 453 22.35 -3.50 -10.90
C LEU A 453 22.51 -2.11 -11.52
N GLN A 454 22.39 -1.06 -10.71
CA GLN A 454 22.60 0.31 -11.17
C GLN A 454 24.05 0.54 -11.60
N ALA A 455 25.03 0.07 -10.82
CA ALA A 455 26.45 0.19 -11.14
C ALA A 455 26.82 -0.53 -12.43
N ASP A 456 26.31 -1.75 -12.64
CA ASP A 456 26.52 -2.52 -13.86
C ASP A 456 25.86 -1.91 -15.07
N HIS A 457 24.65 -1.36 -14.90
CA HIS A 457 23.97 -0.64 -15.96
C HIS A 457 24.75 0.61 -16.38
N ASN A 458 25.21 1.39 -15.41
CA ASN A 458 26.07 2.55 -15.67
C ASN A 458 27.40 2.15 -16.34
N ALA A 459 28.01 1.03 -15.92
CA ALA A 459 29.21 0.49 -16.53
C ALA A 459 28.96 0.05 -17.99
N ALA A 460 27.80 -0.57 -18.26
CA ALA A 460 27.42 -0.98 -19.61
C ALA A 460 27.17 0.22 -20.55
N ILE A 461 26.55 1.30 -20.05
CA ILE A 461 26.34 2.54 -20.82
C ILE A 461 27.67 3.25 -21.11
N THR A 462 28.59 3.26 -20.15
CA THR A 462 29.87 3.97 -20.27
C THR A 462 30.94 3.19 -21.04
N ALA A 463 30.73 1.90 -21.30
CA ALA A 463 31.66 1.08 -22.08
C ALA A 463 31.65 1.49 -23.57
N PRO A 464 32.79 1.93 -24.13
CA PRO A 464 32.87 2.33 -25.53
C PRO A 464 32.92 1.08 -26.45
N GLY A 465 31.77 0.63 -26.94
CA GLY A 465 31.66 -0.38 -28.00
C GLY A 465 30.52 -1.38 -27.81
N GLY A 466 29.59 -1.42 -28.78
CA GLY A 466 28.31 -2.13 -28.76
C GLY A 466 28.34 -3.67 -28.68
N ALA A 467 28.86 -4.23 -27.58
CA ALA A 467 28.85 -5.67 -27.29
C ALA A 467 27.59 -6.17 -26.53
N ALA A 468 26.59 -5.31 -26.28
CA ALA A 468 25.44 -5.61 -25.42
C ALA A 468 24.41 -6.59 -26.03
N SER A 469 24.48 -6.91 -27.32
CA SER A 469 23.39 -7.59 -28.04
C SER A 469 23.40 -9.13 -27.96
N SER A 470 24.51 -9.79 -27.62
CA SER A 470 24.60 -11.27 -27.63
C SER A 470 24.36 -11.97 -26.29
N LEU A 471 24.26 -11.23 -25.18
CA LEU A 471 24.19 -11.83 -23.83
C LEU A 471 22.76 -12.22 -23.41
N HIS A 472 21.72 -11.67 -24.04
CA HIS A 472 20.33 -11.83 -23.57
C HIS A 472 19.66 -13.15 -24.00
N ALA A 473 20.12 -13.82 -25.06
CA ALA A 473 19.42 -14.98 -25.64
C ALA A 473 19.78 -16.32 -24.95
N SER A 474 20.97 -16.45 -24.37
CA SER A 474 21.45 -17.68 -23.73
C SER A 474 21.00 -17.85 -22.26
N VAL A 475 20.61 -16.76 -21.59
CA VAL A 475 20.22 -16.77 -20.17
C VAL A 475 18.81 -17.32 -19.93
N SER A 476 17.89 -17.19 -20.87
CA SER A 476 16.48 -17.59 -20.72
C SER A 476 16.27 -19.11 -20.72
N VAL A 477 17.12 -19.87 -21.42
CA VAL A 477 17.01 -21.34 -21.55
C VAL A 477 17.62 -22.07 -20.34
N ALA A 478 18.74 -21.57 -19.80
CA ALA A 478 19.42 -22.18 -18.65
C ALA A 478 18.62 -22.11 -17.34
N LEU A 479 17.78 -21.08 -17.18
CA LEU A 479 16.98 -20.87 -15.97
C LEU A 479 15.78 -21.82 -15.85
N ARG A 480 15.25 -22.37 -16.96
CA ARG A 480 14.19 -23.39 -16.91
C ARG A 480 14.70 -24.74 -16.40
N ALA A 481 15.94 -25.11 -16.71
CA ALA A 481 16.54 -26.38 -16.29
C ALA A 481 16.93 -26.40 -14.79
N SER A 482 17.23 -25.24 -14.18
CA SER A 482 17.58 -25.15 -12.76
C SER A 482 16.38 -25.22 -11.80
N ARG A 483 15.14 -25.14 -12.30
CA ARG A 483 13.92 -25.20 -11.47
C ARG A 483 13.56 -26.61 -10.98
N LEU A 484 14.18 -27.67 -11.53
CA LEU A 484 13.82 -29.06 -11.20
C LEU A 484 14.75 -29.77 -10.21
N SER A 485 15.86 -29.16 -9.77
CA SER A 485 16.88 -29.88 -8.99
C SER A 485 17.02 -29.47 -7.51
N ILE A 486 16.10 -28.69 -6.95
CA ILE A 486 16.17 -28.22 -5.55
C ILE A 486 14.87 -28.58 -4.83
N THR A 487 14.64 -29.88 -4.67
CA THR A 487 13.62 -30.45 -3.77
C THR A 487 14.26 -31.55 -2.93
N THR A 488 15.30 -31.21 -2.18
CA THR A 488 15.70 -32.01 -1.02
C THR A 488 15.02 -31.43 0.21
N GLU A 489 14.07 -32.19 0.76
CA GLU A 489 13.03 -31.95 1.78
C GLU A 489 13.43 -31.31 3.14
N GLY A 490 14.58 -30.65 3.26
CA GLY A 490 15.15 -30.34 4.58
C GLY A 490 14.84 -28.97 5.18
N ALA A 491 14.46 -27.96 4.41
CA ALA A 491 14.41 -26.59 4.95
C ALA A 491 13.35 -25.71 4.27
N ALA A 492 12.10 -25.91 4.67
CA ALA A 492 10.94 -25.16 4.16
C ALA A 492 10.93 -23.66 4.53
N THR A 493 11.72 -23.22 5.51
CA THR A 493 11.61 -21.85 6.08
C THR A 493 12.89 -21.03 5.95
N ALA A 494 12.79 -19.71 5.73
CA ALA A 494 13.94 -18.81 5.77
C ALA A 494 14.47 -18.63 7.20
N LEU A 495 13.61 -18.83 8.21
CA LEU A 495 13.92 -18.61 9.60
C LEU A 495 14.92 -19.66 10.14
N PRO A 496 16.11 -19.26 10.61
CA PRO A 496 17.05 -20.16 11.27
C PRO A 496 16.42 -20.84 12.49
N TRP A 497 16.72 -22.13 12.70
CA TRP A 497 16.18 -22.93 13.80
C TRP A 497 16.32 -22.26 15.17
N LEU A 498 17.47 -21.64 15.44
CA LEU A 498 17.75 -20.95 16.70
C LEU A 498 16.88 -19.70 16.86
N GLY A 499 16.69 -18.95 15.78
CA GLY A 499 15.83 -17.76 15.77
C GLY A 499 14.36 -18.14 15.97
N TRP A 500 13.92 -19.23 15.35
CA TRP A 500 12.59 -19.78 15.56
C TRP A 500 12.37 -20.26 17.00
N PHE A 501 13.31 -21.03 17.55
CA PHE A 501 13.27 -21.47 18.94
C PHE A 501 13.19 -20.27 19.90
N LEU A 502 14.01 -19.24 19.68
CA LEU A 502 13.99 -18.01 20.47
C LEU A 502 12.64 -17.30 20.44
N LEU A 503 12.06 -17.12 19.24
CA LEU A 503 10.76 -16.48 19.06
C LEU A 503 9.62 -17.30 19.70
N SER A 504 9.71 -18.63 19.67
CA SER A 504 8.76 -19.55 20.31
C SER A 504 8.87 -19.52 21.84
N CYS A 505 10.10 -19.47 22.39
CA CYS A 505 10.33 -19.35 23.83
C CYS A 505 9.80 -18.03 24.42
N VAL A 506 9.81 -16.94 23.65
CA VAL A 506 9.21 -15.65 24.07
C VAL A 506 7.68 -15.65 23.84
N GLY A 507 7.15 -16.64 23.11
CA GLY A 507 5.72 -16.74 22.81
C GLY A 507 5.26 -15.83 21.66
N ILE A 508 6.18 -15.34 20.82
CA ILE A 508 5.86 -14.61 19.58
C ILE A 508 5.39 -15.58 18.50
N LEU A 509 6.08 -16.72 18.35
CA LEU A 509 5.73 -17.79 17.42
C LEU A 509 5.29 -19.05 18.18
N ASP A 510 4.67 -19.98 17.45
CA ASP A 510 4.31 -21.30 17.96
C ASP A 510 5.43 -22.32 17.66
N PHE A 511 5.66 -23.25 18.59
CA PHE A 511 6.68 -24.29 18.46
C PHE A 511 6.41 -25.32 17.38
N TYR A 512 5.17 -25.61 17.01
CA TYR A 512 4.83 -26.51 15.91
C TYR A 512 3.37 -26.25 15.59
N GLU A 513 2.86 -26.83 14.51
CA GLU A 513 1.44 -26.81 14.24
C GLU A 513 0.66 -27.56 15.34
N GLY A 514 -0.49 -27.00 15.74
CA GLY A 514 -1.41 -27.65 16.66
C GLY A 514 -1.78 -26.81 17.89
N LYS A 515 -2.91 -27.16 18.50
CA LYS A 515 -3.45 -26.43 19.66
C LYS A 515 -2.54 -26.52 20.89
N SER A 516 -1.88 -27.65 21.12
CA SER A 516 -1.00 -27.85 22.28
C SER A 516 0.22 -26.93 22.25
N TRP A 517 0.83 -26.74 21.08
CA TRP A 517 2.00 -25.87 20.92
C TRP A 517 1.64 -24.39 21.01
N ARG A 518 0.44 -24.01 20.55
CA ARG A 518 -0.14 -22.69 20.81
C ARG A 518 -0.32 -22.42 22.29
N ILE A 519 -0.87 -23.40 23.03
CA ILE A 519 -1.03 -23.30 24.48
C ILE A 519 0.35 -23.19 25.15
N LEU A 520 1.35 -23.95 24.71
CA LEU A 520 2.71 -23.86 25.24
C LEU A 520 3.32 -22.47 25.02
N ALA A 521 3.24 -21.92 23.80
CA ALA A 521 3.77 -20.59 23.50
C ALA A 521 3.03 -19.48 24.28
N CYS A 522 1.70 -19.56 24.39
CA CYS A 522 0.92 -18.70 25.28
C CYS A 522 1.34 -18.85 26.74
N GLY A 523 1.62 -20.08 27.18
CA GLY A 523 2.11 -20.39 28.52
C GLY A 523 3.47 -19.75 28.80
N CYS A 524 4.40 -19.82 27.84
CA CYS A 524 5.70 -19.12 27.93
C CYS A 524 5.51 -17.61 28.11
N LEU A 525 4.67 -16.97 27.30
CA LEU A 525 4.37 -15.55 27.42
C LEU A 525 3.70 -15.21 28.76
N ALA A 526 2.75 -16.02 29.21
CA ALA A 526 2.08 -15.84 30.50
C ALA A 526 3.06 -16.00 31.67
N MET A 527 3.99 -16.96 31.61
CA MET A 527 5.04 -17.12 32.62
C MET A 527 5.92 -15.89 32.71
N GLN A 528 6.27 -15.26 31.57
CA GLN A 528 7.06 -14.03 31.60
C GLN A 528 6.26 -12.83 32.13
N MET A 529 4.97 -12.71 31.81
CA MET A 529 4.09 -11.70 32.41
C MET A 529 3.96 -11.89 33.93
N MET A 530 3.81 -13.12 34.40
CA MET A 530 3.80 -13.44 35.83
C MET A 530 5.15 -13.15 36.49
N SER A 531 6.26 -13.39 35.78
CA SER A 531 7.60 -13.01 36.25
C SER A 531 7.74 -11.50 36.41
N SER A 532 7.26 -10.70 35.44
CA SER A 532 7.26 -9.23 35.53
C SER A 532 6.35 -8.72 36.64
N LEU A 533 5.18 -9.35 36.83
CA LEU A 533 4.31 -9.01 37.96
C LEU A 533 4.98 -9.34 39.30
N GLY A 534 5.66 -10.49 39.39
CA GLY A 534 6.42 -10.90 40.57
C GLY A 534 7.55 -9.91 40.90
N SER A 535 8.34 -9.49 39.91
CA SER A 535 9.39 -8.49 40.10
C SER A 535 8.82 -7.11 40.44
N ALA A 536 7.69 -6.71 39.87
CA ALA A 536 6.98 -5.48 40.24
C ALA A 536 6.45 -5.50 41.69
N LEU A 537 6.00 -6.68 42.18
CA LEU A 537 5.61 -6.86 43.59
C LEU A 537 6.82 -6.78 44.53
N VAL A 538 7.93 -7.44 44.18
CA VAL A 538 9.19 -7.32 44.93
C VAL A 538 9.63 -5.86 45.00
N LEU A 539 9.57 -5.14 43.88
CA LEU A 539 9.78 -3.69 43.80
C LEU A 539 8.87 -2.95 44.77
N SER A 540 7.57 -3.21 44.79
CA SER A 540 6.64 -2.50 45.69
C SER A 540 6.98 -2.63 47.18
N THR A 541 7.62 -3.72 47.58
CA THR A 541 8.01 -3.93 48.99
C THR A 541 9.29 -3.18 49.37
N TRP A 542 10.02 -2.68 48.38
CA TRP A 542 11.32 -2.07 48.57
C TRP A 542 11.16 -0.59 48.94
N HIS A 543 11.60 -0.25 50.15
CA HIS A 543 11.49 1.12 50.71
C HIS A 543 12.79 1.95 50.54
N GLY A 544 13.74 1.47 49.73
CA GLY A 544 15.02 2.13 49.47
C GLY A 544 14.95 3.28 48.46
N LYS A 545 15.91 4.22 48.56
CA LYS A 545 16.05 5.39 47.68
C LYS A 545 16.64 5.08 46.29
N GLU A 546 16.99 3.83 46.01
CA GLU A 546 17.72 3.43 44.78
C GLU A 546 16.94 2.36 44.01
N MET A 547 15.89 2.81 43.32
CA MET A 547 14.91 1.93 42.63
C MET A 547 15.00 2.05 41.11
N GLU A 548 15.71 3.05 40.63
CA GLU A 548 15.64 3.51 39.26
C GLU A 548 16.19 2.50 38.22
N PRO A 549 17.29 1.75 38.48
CA PRO A 549 17.75 0.70 37.56
C PRO A 549 16.75 -0.44 37.41
N LEU A 550 16.05 -0.78 38.50
CA LEU A 550 15.07 -1.85 38.53
C LEU A 550 13.77 -1.41 37.84
N VAL A 551 13.32 -0.17 38.08
CA VAL A 551 12.20 0.44 37.33
C VAL A 551 12.50 0.50 35.83
N SER A 552 13.73 0.85 35.44
CA SER A 552 14.13 0.87 34.03
C SER A 552 14.08 -0.53 33.40
N THR A 553 14.53 -1.55 34.14
CA THR A 553 14.46 -2.96 33.70
C THR A 553 13.02 -3.41 33.52
N GLU A 554 12.12 -3.08 34.47
CA GLU A 554 10.69 -3.39 34.35
C GLU A 554 10.02 -2.67 33.18
N LEU A 555 10.39 -1.41 32.91
CA LEU A 555 9.83 -0.69 31.76
C LEU A 555 10.23 -1.31 30.43
N TYR A 556 11.48 -1.76 30.30
CA TYR A 556 11.90 -2.53 29.13
C TYR A 556 11.20 -3.88 29.05
N LEU A 557 11.06 -4.60 30.17
CA LEU A 557 10.40 -5.89 30.22
C LEU A 557 8.92 -5.76 29.82
N LEU A 558 8.20 -4.83 30.44
CA LEU A 558 6.80 -4.55 30.13
C LEU A 558 6.64 -4.12 28.68
N GLY A 559 7.52 -3.24 28.18
CA GLY A 559 7.56 -2.84 26.78
C GLY A 559 7.74 -4.05 25.85
N ALA A 560 8.72 -4.91 26.12
CA ALA A 560 9.00 -6.09 25.31
C ALA A 560 7.85 -7.11 25.34
N LEU A 561 7.22 -7.32 26.51
CA LEU A 561 6.07 -8.22 26.66
C LEU A 561 4.84 -7.69 25.92
N MET A 562 4.51 -6.40 26.09
CA MET A 562 3.41 -5.76 25.38
C MET A 562 3.65 -5.79 23.86
N ALA A 563 4.90 -5.62 23.44
CA ALA A 563 5.30 -5.74 22.05
C ALA A 563 5.11 -7.19 21.54
N ALA A 564 5.54 -8.20 22.29
CA ALA A 564 5.32 -9.62 21.95
C ALA A 564 3.81 -9.97 21.85
N VAL A 565 2.99 -9.47 22.79
CA VAL A 565 1.53 -9.60 22.75
C VAL A 565 0.96 -8.94 21.49
N SER A 566 1.41 -7.73 21.13
CA SER A 566 0.96 -7.02 19.93
C SER A 566 1.33 -7.79 18.64
N LEU A 567 2.53 -8.37 18.55
CA LEU A 567 2.92 -9.23 17.43
C LEU A 567 2.03 -10.46 17.30
N ARG A 568 1.75 -11.12 18.42
CA ARG A 568 0.86 -12.31 18.45
C ARG A 568 -0.57 -11.93 18.07
N ARG A 569 -1.09 -10.82 18.59
CA ARG A 569 -2.41 -10.27 18.26
C ARG A 569 -2.54 -9.90 16.78
N SER A 570 -1.47 -9.38 16.20
CA SER A 570 -1.37 -9.06 14.77
C SER A 570 -1.23 -10.28 13.87
N LYS A 571 -1.34 -11.50 14.42
CA LYS A 571 -1.24 -12.78 13.73
C LYS A 571 0.07 -12.90 12.94
N ILE A 572 1.20 -12.48 13.52
CA ILE A 572 2.52 -12.59 12.85
C ILE A 572 2.90 -14.04 12.53
N GLY A 573 2.36 -14.99 13.30
CA GLY A 573 2.48 -16.43 13.02
C GLY A 573 1.89 -16.86 11.68
N LYS A 574 1.02 -16.07 11.04
CA LYS A 574 0.57 -16.34 9.67
C LYS A 574 1.58 -15.91 8.59
N LEU A 575 2.54 -15.07 8.96
CA LEU A 575 3.56 -14.55 8.06
C LEU A 575 4.84 -15.39 8.10
N LEU A 576 5.23 -15.84 9.31
CA LEU A 576 6.48 -16.54 9.60
C LEU A 576 6.30 -17.93 10.22
N GLY A 577 5.06 -18.33 10.51
CA GLY A 577 4.81 -19.49 11.36
C GLY A 577 4.80 -20.81 10.60
N PRO A 578 4.76 -21.92 11.35
CA PRO A 578 4.79 -23.25 10.77
C PRO A 578 3.50 -23.60 9.99
N THR A 579 2.40 -22.85 10.16
CA THR A 579 1.12 -23.14 9.51
C THR A 579 0.89 -22.41 8.19
N GLU A 580 1.34 -21.17 8.11
CA GLU A 580 1.15 -20.30 6.95
C GLU A 580 2.48 -19.57 6.77
N HIS A 581 3.24 -19.96 5.75
CA HIS A 581 4.57 -19.41 5.46
C HIS A 581 4.47 -18.39 4.33
N LEU A 582 3.45 -17.52 4.31
CA LEU A 582 3.14 -16.67 3.14
C LEU A 582 4.37 -15.91 2.59
N LEU A 583 5.26 -15.43 3.47
CA LEU A 583 6.47 -14.73 3.06
C LEU A 583 7.58 -15.69 2.61
N ASP A 584 7.70 -16.87 3.21
CA ASP A 584 8.61 -17.95 2.79
C ASP A 584 8.18 -18.54 1.44
N ASP A 585 6.87 -18.77 1.22
CA ASP A 585 6.30 -19.23 -0.04
C ASP A 585 6.57 -18.22 -1.15
N TYR A 586 6.31 -16.93 -0.88
CA TYR A 586 6.67 -15.86 -1.81
C TYR A 586 8.18 -15.84 -2.08
N ALA A 587 9.03 -15.94 -1.05
CA ALA A 587 10.48 -15.96 -1.20
C ALA A 587 11.00 -17.18 -1.98
N ALA A 588 10.34 -18.33 -1.85
CA ALA A 588 10.64 -19.54 -2.62
C ALA A 588 10.21 -19.38 -4.08
N GLU A 589 9.01 -18.85 -4.35
CA GLU A 589 8.53 -18.53 -5.70
C GLU A 589 9.41 -17.51 -6.41
N CYS A 590 9.96 -16.56 -5.64
CA CYS A 590 10.84 -15.51 -6.11
C CYS A 590 12.33 -15.87 -6.04
N ASP A 591 12.68 -17.08 -5.60
CA ASP A 591 14.03 -17.64 -5.62
C ASP A 591 15.08 -16.88 -4.78
N PHE A 592 14.65 -16.27 -3.66
CA PHE A 592 15.55 -15.56 -2.72
C PHE A 592 15.53 -16.13 -1.29
N LEU A 593 14.87 -17.26 -1.05
CA LEU A 593 14.73 -17.89 0.28
C LEU A 593 16.08 -18.18 0.97
N ASP A 594 17.06 -18.70 0.23
CA ASP A 594 18.38 -19.02 0.79
C ASP A 594 19.20 -17.77 1.16
N GLU A 595 19.03 -16.69 0.39
CA GLU A 595 19.68 -15.41 0.67
C GLU A 595 19.08 -14.78 1.92
N TRP A 596 17.75 -14.85 2.03
CA TRP A 596 17.03 -14.40 3.22
C TRP A 596 17.47 -15.18 4.47
N ARG A 597 17.63 -16.51 4.37
CA ARG A 597 18.15 -17.35 5.45
C ARG A 597 19.56 -16.94 5.89
N LYS A 598 20.47 -16.67 4.94
CA LYS A 598 21.85 -16.24 5.24
C LYS A 598 21.86 -14.88 5.94
N LEU A 599 21.11 -13.92 5.40
CA LEU A 599 21.00 -12.58 5.98
C LEU A 599 20.38 -12.63 7.38
N SER A 600 19.34 -13.46 7.57
CA SER A 600 18.71 -13.70 8.86
C SER A 600 19.68 -14.27 9.89
N ARG A 601 20.53 -15.25 9.52
CA ARG A 601 21.60 -15.76 10.41
C ARG A 601 22.60 -14.69 10.82
N LEU A 602 22.99 -13.82 9.89
CA LEU A 602 23.88 -12.70 10.19
C LEU A 602 23.24 -11.72 11.18
N ARG A 603 21.97 -11.36 10.96
CA ARG A 603 21.22 -10.49 11.88
C ARG A 603 21.04 -11.15 13.26
N LEU A 604 20.80 -12.46 13.31
CA LEU A 604 20.73 -13.21 14.57
C LEU A 604 22.06 -13.12 15.33
N LEU A 605 23.20 -13.31 14.66
CA LEU A 605 24.52 -13.19 15.28
C LEU A 605 24.76 -11.79 15.88
N GLN A 606 24.32 -10.74 15.18
CA GLN A 606 24.42 -9.35 15.67
C GLN A 606 23.56 -9.12 16.92
N ILE A 607 22.32 -9.64 16.92
CA ILE A 607 21.44 -9.60 18.10
C ILE A 607 22.05 -10.37 19.28
N CYS A 608 22.61 -11.56 19.03
CA CYS A 608 23.32 -12.33 20.06
C CYS A 608 24.53 -11.56 20.63
N GLY A 609 25.27 -10.82 19.79
CA GLY A 609 26.35 -9.94 20.26
C GLY A 609 25.84 -8.86 21.22
N GLY A 610 24.74 -8.18 20.86
CA GLY A 610 24.07 -7.20 21.73
C GLY A 610 23.57 -7.81 23.04
N PHE A 611 23.00 -9.01 22.98
CA PHE A 611 22.56 -9.76 24.15
C PHE A 611 23.70 -10.09 25.12
N VAL A 612 24.81 -10.64 24.61
CA VAL A 612 25.99 -10.96 25.43
C VAL A 612 26.57 -9.69 26.05
N LEU A 613 26.62 -8.58 25.31
CA LEU A 613 27.06 -7.29 25.84
C LEU A 613 26.17 -6.80 27.00
N MET A 614 24.85 -6.87 26.86
CA MET A 614 23.91 -6.48 27.93
C MET A 614 24.07 -7.33 29.18
N LEU A 615 24.14 -8.65 29.03
CA LEU A 615 24.27 -9.56 30.17
C LEU A 615 25.63 -9.44 30.84
N SER A 616 26.71 -9.43 30.07
CA SER A 616 28.06 -9.30 30.63
C SER A 616 28.25 -7.98 31.36
N SER A 617 27.76 -6.86 30.80
CA SER A 617 27.81 -5.56 31.48
C SER A 617 26.96 -5.53 32.73
N ARG A 618 25.73 -6.08 32.71
CA ARG A 618 24.88 -6.15 33.91
C ARG A 618 25.49 -7.03 35.00
N THR A 619 25.95 -8.24 34.66
CA THR A 619 26.61 -9.15 35.61
C THR A 619 27.90 -8.55 36.15
N SER A 620 28.70 -7.89 35.30
CA SER A 620 29.91 -7.19 35.75
C SER A 620 29.58 -6.00 36.64
N ALA A 621 28.49 -5.27 36.36
CA ALA A 621 28.03 -4.17 37.20
C ALA A 621 27.73 -4.66 38.63
N LEU A 622 27.07 -5.82 38.76
CA LEU A 622 26.78 -6.44 40.06
C LEU A 622 28.03 -6.82 40.86
N LEU A 623 29.07 -7.30 40.17
CA LEU A 623 30.30 -7.81 40.80
C LEU A 623 31.34 -6.73 41.08
N LEU A 624 31.45 -5.73 40.20
CA LEU A 624 32.60 -4.80 40.18
C LEU A 624 32.25 -3.39 40.64
N THR A 625 30.98 -2.98 40.62
CA THR A 625 30.64 -1.59 40.94
C THR A 625 30.71 -1.31 42.44
N SER A 626 31.02 -0.06 42.75
CA SER A 626 31.20 0.39 44.13
C SER A 626 29.87 0.76 44.82
N HIS A 627 28.87 1.18 44.03
CA HIS A 627 27.63 1.81 44.50
C HIS A 627 26.37 1.09 43.98
N PRO A 628 25.31 0.90 44.80
CA PRO A 628 24.09 0.21 44.38
C PRO A 628 23.32 0.91 43.25
N SER A 629 23.40 2.23 43.13
CA SER A 629 22.89 3.01 41.98
C SER A 629 23.42 2.53 40.62
N HIS A 630 24.61 1.95 40.57
CA HIS A 630 25.22 1.40 39.36
C HIS A 630 24.91 -0.11 39.17
N GLY A 631 24.11 -0.69 40.05
CA GLY A 631 23.67 -2.08 39.99
C GLY A 631 24.46 -3.03 40.87
N LYS A 632 25.19 -2.54 41.90
CA LYS A 632 25.87 -3.40 42.87
C LYS A 632 24.89 -4.29 43.64
N LEU A 633 25.36 -5.49 43.96
CA LEU A 633 24.72 -6.47 44.83
C LEU A 633 24.16 -5.82 46.12
N THR A 634 22.88 -6.06 46.45
CA THR A 634 22.41 -5.76 47.81
C THR A 634 22.91 -6.83 48.78
N GLN A 635 22.76 -6.62 50.09
CA GLN A 635 23.16 -7.63 51.08
C GLN A 635 22.30 -8.91 50.99
N ASP A 636 21.21 -8.90 50.21
CA ASP A 636 20.27 -9.99 50.08
C ASP A 636 20.41 -10.70 48.71
N LEU A 637 21.19 -11.78 48.70
CA LEU A 637 21.46 -12.62 47.52
C LEU A 637 20.19 -13.02 46.77
N ALA A 638 19.08 -13.25 47.47
CA ALA A 638 17.83 -13.64 46.83
C ALA A 638 17.28 -12.54 45.92
N GLN A 639 17.39 -11.28 46.35
CA GLN A 639 16.97 -10.13 45.56
C GLN A 639 17.84 -9.95 44.32
N ASP A 640 19.16 -10.09 44.47
CA ASP A 640 20.07 -9.96 43.33
C ASP A 640 19.82 -11.03 42.27
N VAL A 641 19.59 -12.28 42.70
CA VAL A 641 19.23 -13.37 41.79
C VAL A 641 17.92 -13.05 41.05
N VAL A 642 16.92 -12.52 41.73
CA VAL A 642 15.64 -12.12 41.11
C VAL A 642 15.86 -10.99 40.10
N THR A 643 16.63 -9.95 40.43
CA THR A 643 16.86 -8.82 39.52
C THR A 643 17.68 -9.21 38.29
N ILE A 644 18.68 -10.07 38.44
CA ILE A 644 19.46 -10.63 37.31
C ILE A 644 18.56 -11.47 36.41
N THR A 645 17.72 -12.30 37.02
CA THR A 645 16.80 -13.18 36.28
C THR A 645 15.76 -12.35 35.50
N ALA A 646 15.20 -11.32 36.14
CA ALA A 646 14.27 -10.38 35.49
C ALA A 646 14.95 -9.63 34.34
N PHE A 647 16.19 -9.16 34.54
CA PHE A 647 16.98 -8.51 33.50
C PHE A 647 17.31 -9.45 32.33
N ALA A 648 17.71 -10.70 32.62
CA ALA A 648 17.99 -11.70 31.60
C ALA A 648 16.73 -12.03 30.78
N ALA A 649 15.58 -12.19 31.45
CA ALA A 649 14.30 -12.38 30.79
C ALA A 649 13.95 -11.18 29.89
N MET A 650 14.09 -9.96 30.39
CA MET A 650 13.92 -8.73 29.60
C MET A 650 14.82 -8.72 28.37
N ALA A 651 16.11 -8.98 28.53
CA ALA A 651 17.08 -8.96 27.46
C ALA A 651 16.75 -10.00 26.37
N VAL A 652 16.35 -11.22 26.75
CA VAL A 652 15.89 -12.26 25.81
C VAL A 652 14.65 -11.79 25.05
N CYS A 653 13.64 -11.27 25.74
CA CYS A 653 12.39 -10.81 25.12
C CYS A 653 12.64 -9.68 24.13
N PHE A 654 13.42 -8.68 24.55
CA PHE A 654 13.74 -7.51 23.76
C PHE A 654 14.57 -7.87 22.52
N CYS A 655 15.55 -8.77 22.67
CA CYS A 655 16.35 -9.27 21.56
C CYS A 655 15.51 -10.08 20.56
N ALA A 656 14.64 -10.97 21.04
CA ALA A 656 13.74 -11.75 20.19
C ALA A 656 12.79 -10.86 19.40
N ALA A 657 12.22 -9.85 20.06
CA ALA A 657 11.39 -8.82 19.46
C ALA A 657 12.12 -8.06 18.33
N CYS A 658 13.31 -7.54 18.59
CA CYS A 658 14.12 -6.86 17.56
C CYS A 658 14.51 -7.80 16.42
N TYR A 659 14.92 -9.03 16.74
CA TYR A 659 15.25 -10.04 15.75
C TYR A 659 14.07 -10.36 14.81
N CYS A 660 12.85 -10.46 15.32
CA CYS A 660 11.64 -10.64 14.50
C CYS A 660 11.53 -9.55 13.43
N THR A 661 11.68 -8.28 13.82
CA THR A 661 11.61 -7.15 12.88
C THR A 661 12.76 -7.16 11.88
N LEU A 662 14.00 -7.43 12.33
CA LEU A 662 15.15 -7.52 11.43
C LEU A 662 15.02 -8.66 10.42
N HIS A 663 14.50 -9.81 10.85
CA HIS A 663 14.26 -10.94 9.96
C HIS A 663 13.21 -10.61 8.90
N ILE A 664 12.08 -10.01 9.30
CA ILE A 664 11.02 -9.63 8.37
C ILE A 664 11.48 -8.56 7.39
N THR A 665 12.11 -7.48 7.89
CA THR A 665 12.60 -6.39 7.03
C THR A 665 13.66 -6.88 6.04
N ALA A 666 14.52 -7.82 6.43
CA ALA A 666 15.45 -8.48 5.50
C ALA A 666 14.72 -9.21 4.36
N GLY A 667 13.59 -9.88 4.64
CA GLY A 667 12.77 -10.52 3.62
C GLY A 667 12.11 -9.51 2.68
N LEU A 668 11.61 -8.40 3.23
CA LEU A 668 11.01 -7.30 2.45
C LEU A 668 12.04 -6.59 1.57
N GLU A 669 13.26 -6.36 2.05
CA GLU A 669 14.35 -5.81 1.25
C GLU A 669 14.66 -6.70 0.04
N LEU A 670 14.80 -8.02 0.26
CA LEU A 670 15.08 -8.98 -0.80
C LEU A 670 13.90 -9.15 -1.77
N ALA A 671 12.67 -8.98 -1.31
CA ALA A 671 11.50 -8.96 -2.18
C ALA A 671 11.56 -7.80 -3.20
N VAL A 672 11.96 -6.61 -2.75
CA VAL A 672 12.14 -5.43 -3.63
C VAL A 672 13.31 -5.64 -4.60
N ASP A 673 14.43 -6.18 -4.12
CA ASP A 673 15.59 -6.49 -4.97
C ASP A 673 15.23 -7.56 -6.02
N SER A 674 14.52 -8.61 -5.62
CA SER A 674 14.04 -9.67 -6.53
C SER A 674 13.09 -9.12 -7.58
N PHE A 675 12.18 -8.21 -7.21
CA PHE A 675 11.31 -7.53 -8.15
C PHE A 675 12.12 -6.76 -9.20
N ALA A 676 13.09 -5.94 -8.75
CA ALA A 676 13.94 -5.16 -9.65
C ALA A 676 14.68 -6.05 -10.66
N VAL A 677 15.26 -7.17 -10.19
CA VAL A 677 15.96 -8.14 -11.03
C VAL A 677 15.02 -8.80 -12.05
N ARG A 678 13.80 -9.17 -11.64
CA ARG A 678 12.83 -9.82 -12.54
C ARG A 678 12.29 -8.85 -13.57
N CYS A 679 11.87 -7.66 -13.14
CA CYS A 679 11.40 -6.60 -14.01
C CYS A 679 12.45 -6.24 -15.08
N PHE A 680 13.74 -6.16 -14.69
CA PHE A 680 14.84 -5.95 -15.63
C PHE A 680 15.01 -7.11 -16.63
N LYS A 681 14.90 -8.36 -16.15
CA LYS A 681 15.12 -9.56 -16.97
C LYS A 681 13.99 -9.84 -17.95
N THR A 682 12.73 -9.67 -17.52
CA THR A 682 11.56 -9.97 -18.36
C THR A 682 11.27 -8.85 -19.35
N ALA A 683 11.55 -7.60 -18.98
CA ALA A 683 11.18 -6.42 -19.77
C ALA A 683 9.68 -6.35 -20.11
N ASP A 684 8.84 -7.06 -19.34
CA ASP A 684 7.39 -7.11 -19.48
C ASP A 684 6.76 -6.19 -18.44
N MET A 685 6.29 -5.02 -18.89
CA MET A 685 5.79 -3.97 -18.02
C MET A 685 4.44 -4.33 -17.39
N GLU A 686 3.57 -5.05 -18.09
CA GLU A 686 2.27 -5.48 -17.54
C GLU A 686 2.47 -6.50 -16.42
N ALA A 687 3.33 -7.50 -16.64
CA ALA A 687 3.70 -8.46 -15.61
C ALA A 687 4.37 -7.76 -14.42
N ALA A 688 5.20 -6.74 -14.66
CA ALA A 688 5.84 -5.97 -13.61
C ALA A 688 4.82 -5.16 -12.77
N VAL A 689 3.78 -4.58 -13.36
CA VAL A 689 2.71 -3.90 -12.60
C VAL A 689 2.00 -4.89 -11.66
N LEU A 690 1.65 -6.08 -12.17
CA LEU A 690 1.01 -7.12 -11.37
C LEU A 690 1.92 -7.63 -10.23
N GLU A 691 3.20 -7.83 -10.52
CA GLU A 691 4.18 -8.27 -9.51
C GLU A 691 4.42 -7.18 -8.45
N TRP A 692 4.52 -5.91 -8.87
CA TRP A 692 4.67 -4.78 -7.96
C TRP A 692 3.50 -4.66 -7.00
N ASN A 693 2.28 -4.91 -7.46
CA ASN A 693 1.10 -4.94 -6.60
C ASN A 693 1.20 -5.96 -5.48
N VAL A 694 1.73 -7.15 -5.78
CA VAL A 694 1.99 -8.17 -4.76
C VAL A 694 3.03 -7.66 -3.75
N VAL A 695 4.17 -7.14 -4.23
CA VAL A 695 5.24 -6.60 -3.38
C VAL A 695 4.72 -5.50 -2.47
N GLN A 696 3.97 -4.54 -3.02
CA GLN A 696 3.37 -3.44 -2.29
C GLN A 696 2.37 -3.93 -1.24
N ALA A 697 1.50 -4.88 -1.58
CA ALA A 697 0.54 -5.45 -0.64
C ALA A 697 1.28 -6.14 0.53
N THR A 698 2.31 -6.92 0.23
CA THR A 698 3.16 -7.57 1.24
C THR A 698 3.87 -6.54 2.14
N LEU A 699 4.44 -5.47 1.57
CA LEU A 699 5.07 -4.37 2.32
C LEU A 699 4.08 -3.70 3.28
N ARG A 700 2.89 -3.32 2.78
CA ARG A 700 1.84 -2.68 3.57
C ARG A 700 1.33 -3.60 4.68
N GLN A 701 0.90 -4.82 4.34
CA GLN A 701 0.38 -5.78 5.31
C GLN A 701 1.39 -6.06 6.43
N THR A 702 2.65 -6.29 6.06
CA THR A 702 3.70 -6.60 7.02
C THR A 702 4.03 -5.41 7.91
N SER A 703 4.12 -4.20 7.34
CA SER A 703 4.37 -3.00 8.13
C SER A 703 3.22 -2.67 9.09
N CYS A 704 1.97 -2.86 8.68
CA CYS A 704 0.80 -2.71 9.55
C CYS A 704 0.85 -3.68 10.75
N LYS A 705 1.25 -4.94 10.52
CA LYS A 705 1.41 -5.94 11.60
C LYS A 705 2.55 -5.62 12.57
N LEU A 706 3.60 -4.92 12.11
CA LEU A 706 4.73 -4.51 12.95
C LEU A 706 4.56 -3.14 13.61
N SER A 707 3.65 -2.31 13.11
CA SER A 707 3.48 -0.91 13.48
C SER A 707 3.19 -0.70 14.97
N GLU A 708 2.22 -1.44 15.54
CA GLU A 708 1.86 -1.29 16.96
C GLU A 708 3.01 -1.75 17.87
N PHE A 709 3.62 -2.88 17.54
CA PHE A 709 4.80 -3.42 18.20
C PHE A 709 5.96 -2.40 18.27
N LEU A 710 6.31 -1.77 17.14
CA LEU A 710 7.39 -0.79 17.09
C LEU A 710 7.10 0.44 17.95
N ALA A 711 5.85 0.90 17.96
CA ALA A 711 5.44 2.04 18.78
C ALA A 711 5.56 1.72 20.29
N VAL A 712 5.22 0.50 20.70
CA VAL A 712 5.34 0.05 22.10
C VAL A 712 6.82 -0.02 22.52
N LEU A 713 7.69 -0.61 21.69
CA LEU A 713 9.12 -0.65 21.96
C LEU A 713 9.77 0.74 21.98
N ALA A 714 9.36 1.63 21.07
CA ALA A 714 9.83 3.01 21.06
C ALA A 714 9.50 3.70 22.40
N SER A 715 8.27 3.51 22.87
CA SER A 715 7.77 4.11 24.11
C SER A 715 8.57 3.62 25.32
N SER A 716 8.86 2.33 25.42
CA SER A 716 9.68 1.81 26.53
C SER A 716 11.12 2.34 26.48
N CYS A 717 11.72 2.43 25.28
CA CYS A 717 13.05 3.03 25.13
C CYS A 717 13.08 4.50 25.56
N ILE A 718 12.11 5.29 25.14
CA ILE A 718 12.03 6.73 25.46
C ILE A 718 11.85 6.92 26.97
N ILE A 719 10.91 6.19 27.60
CA ILE A 719 10.66 6.33 29.04
C ILE A 719 11.91 5.92 29.84
N SER A 720 12.56 4.82 29.49
CA SER A 720 13.80 4.39 30.13
C SER A 720 14.94 5.41 29.95
N MET A 721 15.05 6.06 28.78
CA MET A 721 16.02 7.13 28.55
C MET A 721 15.72 8.40 29.35
N ILE A 722 14.44 8.72 29.59
CA ILE A 722 14.05 9.84 30.46
C ILE A 722 14.42 9.54 31.91
N LEU A 723 14.16 8.32 32.40
CA LEU A 723 14.57 7.91 33.74
C LEU A 723 16.09 7.91 33.91
N PHE A 724 16.81 7.52 32.87
CA PHE A 724 18.26 7.63 32.84
C PHE A 724 18.70 9.08 32.95
N ALA A 725 18.16 9.98 32.12
CA ALA A 725 18.48 11.41 32.18
C ALA A 725 18.24 11.99 33.58
N TYR A 726 17.13 11.60 34.21
CA TYR A 726 16.83 11.97 35.60
C TYR A 726 17.90 11.46 36.58
N GLN A 727 18.31 10.19 36.47
CA GLN A 727 19.37 9.61 37.32
C GLN A 727 20.70 10.34 37.15
N VAL A 728 21.10 10.64 35.91
CA VAL A 728 22.33 11.39 35.63
C VAL A 728 22.32 12.76 36.30
N VAL A 729 21.22 13.51 36.15
CA VAL A 729 21.07 14.84 36.73
C VAL A 729 21.06 14.76 38.27
N SER A 730 20.36 13.78 38.84
CA SER A 730 20.32 13.56 40.29
C SER A 730 21.70 13.24 40.87
N LEU A 731 22.47 12.36 40.21
CA LEU A 731 23.83 12.02 40.61
C LEU A 731 24.76 13.23 40.52
N SER A 732 24.71 13.98 39.43
CA SER A 732 25.50 15.21 39.25
C SER A 732 25.21 16.25 40.35
N LEU A 733 23.93 16.47 40.68
CA LEU A 733 23.53 17.37 41.77
C LEU A 733 23.98 16.91 43.16
N SER A 734 24.17 15.60 43.36
CA SER A 734 24.63 15.05 44.63
C SER A 734 26.14 15.23 44.89
N GLY A 735 26.91 15.67 43.88
CA GLY A 735 28.36 15.90 44.00
C GLY A 735 29.22 14.65 44.20
N HIS A 736 28.64 13.45 44.01
CA HIS A 736 29.40 12.21 44.09
C HIS A 736 30.08 11.95 42.74
N GLY A 737 31.41 11.96 42.71
CA GLY A 737 32.17 11.60 41.52
C GLY A 737 31.89 10.14 41.14
N THR A 738 31.51 9.90 39.87
CA THR A 738 31.29 8.55 39.36
C THR A 738 32.59 7.99 38.79
N ALA A 739 32.96 6.78 39.19
CA ALA A 739 34.09 6.10 38.58
C ALA A 739 33.77 5.80 37.11
N PHE A 740 34.75 5.98 36.21
CA PHE A 740 34.58 5.71 34.78
C PHE A 740 34.11 4.28 34.49
N LEU A 741 34.58 3.31 35.28
CA LEU A 741 34.16 1.91 35.19
C LEU A 741 32.66 1.75 35.49
N ASP A 742 32.16 2.41 36.55
CA ASP A 742 30.77 2.34 36.97
C ASP A 742 29.85 2.93 35.89
N LEU A 743 30.25 4.07 35.30
CA LEU A 743 29.56 4.66 34.16
C LEU A 743 29.56 3.74 32.93
N GLY A 744 30.72 3.17 32.57
CA GLY A 744 30.86 2.27 31.42
C GLY A 744 30.01 1.01 31.54
N LEU A 745 30.00 0.37 32.72
CA LEU A 745 29.18 -0.81 32.98
C LEU A 745 27.68 -0.47 32.97
N TRP A 746 27.31 0.70 33.48
CA TRP A 746 25.92 1.15 33.50
C TRP A 746 25.39 1.46 32.09
N LEU A 747 26.15 2.17 31.27
CA LEU A 747 25.84 2.39 29.86
C LEU A 747 25.80 1.07 29.07
N GLY A 748 26.67 0.14 29.43
CA GLY A 748 26.83 -1.15 28.77
C GLY A 748 25.57 -2.02 28.75
N TRP A 749 24.70 -1.92 29.76
CA TRP A 749 23.44 -2.67 29.79
C TRP A 749 22.22 -1.82 29.38
N LEU A 750 22.30 -0.49 29.55
CA LEU A 750 21.18 0.41 29.30
C LEU A 750 21.05 0.84 27.82
N TYR A 751 22.17 1.11 27.15
CA TYR A 751 22.16 1.62 25.77
C TYR A 751 21.86 0.55 24.72
N PRO A 752 22.31 -0.72 24.85
CA PRO A 752 22.07 -1.70 23.79
C PRO A 752 20.60 -1.92 23.42
N PRO A 753 19.60 -1.96 24.33
CA PRO A 753 18.19 -2.00 23.94
C PRO A 753 17.80 -0.86 22.98
N VAL A 754 18.22 0.37 23.28
CA VAL A 754 17.94 1.54 22.44
C VAL A 754 18.66 1.43 21.10
N LEU A 755 19.92 1.01 21.09
CA LEU A 755 20.68 0.82 19.85
C LEU A 755 20.10 -0.29 18.97
N LEU A 756 19.65 -1.41 19.55
CA LEU A 756 18.99 -2.51 18.85
C LEU A 756 17.63 -2.08 18.27
N PHE A 757 16.89 -1.23 19.00
CA PHE A 757 15.67 -0.63 18.50
C PHE A 757 15.93 0.33 17.32
N LEU A 758 16.89 1.25 17.46
CA LEU A 758 17.30 2.16 16.38
C LEU A 758 17.80 1.40 15.14
N TYR A 759 18.50 0.29 15.36
CA TYR A 759 18.94 -0.60 14.30
C TYR A 759 17.76 -1.26 13.57
N SER A 760 16.75 -1.71 14.32
CA SER A 760 15.51 -2.26 13.76
C SER A 760 14.75 -1.20 12.93
N LEU A 761 14.68 0.04 13.41
CA LEU A 761 14.11 1.17 12.64
C LEU A 761 14.93 1.50 11.39
N THR A 762 16.25 1.43 11.46
CA THR A 762 17.12 1.66 10.30
C THR A 762 16.90 0.61 9.23
N SER A 763 16.74 -0.66 9.62
CA SER A 763 16.38 -1.76 8.71
C SER A 763 15.01 -1.54 8.06
N ALA A 764 14.02 -1.08 8.84
CA ALA A 764 12.70 -0.71 8.30
C ALA A 764 12.78 0.47 7.30
N ALA A 765 13.60 1.49 7.60
CA ALA A 765 13.84 2.61 6.71
C ALA A 765 14.56 2.20 5.41
N ALA A 766 15.49 1.23 5.48
CA ALA A 766 16.20 0.71 4.33
C ALA A 766 15.25 0.06 3.31
N VAL A 767 14.21 -0.64 3.78
CA VAL A 767 13.13 -1.15 2.90
C VAL A 767 12.48 0.00 2.12
N THR A 768 12.09 1.09 2.81
CA THR A 768 11.49 2.26 2.16
C THR A 768 12.44 2.91 1.16
N GLU A 769 13.72 3.04 1.51
CA GLU A 769 14.73 3.64 0.64
C GLU A 769 14.96 2.82 -0.63
N LYS A 770 15.00 1.49 -0.53
CA LYS A 770 15.07 0.60 -1.71
C LYS A 770 13.87 0.79 -2.63
N VAL A 771 12.67 0.91 -2.07
CA VAL A 771 11.46 1.20 -2.86
C VAL A 771 11.55 2.56 -3.55
N ASP A 772 12.04 3.60 -2.86
CA ASP A 772 12.21 4.93 -3.46
C ASP A 772 13.23 4.96 -4.61
N ARG A 773 14.27 4.11 -4.55
CA ARG A 773 15.29 3.99 -5.61
C ARG A 773 14.81 3.19 -6.83
N LEU A 774 13.76 2.40 -6.67
CA LEU A 774 13.28 1.50 -7.72
C LEU A 774 12.74 2.23 -8.94
N ALA A 775 11.92 3.27 -8.76
CA ALA A 775 11.35 4.00 -9.90
C ALA A 775 12.43 4.73 -10.74
N PRO A 776 13.39 5.46 -10.15
CA PRO A 776 14.55 5.99 -10.89
C PRO A 776 15.36 4.91 -11.61
N LEU A 777 15.53 3.74 -11.00
CA LEU A 777 16.24 2.62 -11.61
C LEU A 777 15.51 2.11 -12.86
N VAL A 778 14.21 1.82 -12.75
CA VAL A 778 13.38 1.36 -13.89
C VAL A 778 13.41 2.39 -15.03
N ASN A 779 13.36 3.68 -14.69
CA ASN A 779 13.44 4.77 -15.67
C ASN A 779 14.80 4.83 -16.39
N SER A 780 15.88 4.42 -15.72
CA SER A 780 17.23 4.44 -16.31
C SER A 780 17.47 3.35 -17.35
N TRP A 781 16.70 2.26 -17.33
CA TRP A 781 16.94 1.12 -18.20
C TRP A 781 16.78 1.43 -19.69
N ALA A 782 17.79 1.09 -20.48
CA ALA A 782 17.77 1.20 -21.93
C ALA A 782 17.07 -0.02 -22.56
N PHE A 783 15.89 0.19 -23.14
CA PHE A 783 15.20 -0.80 -23.95
C PHE A 783 15.60 -0.65 -25.42
N LYS A 784 15.51 -1.74 -26.21
CA LYS A 784 15.95 -1.76 -27.62
C LYS A 784 15.16 -0.83 -28.56
N SER A 785 14.05 -0.25 -28.09
CA SER A 785 13.27 0.76 -28.83
C SER A 785 13.84 2.15 -28.59
N GLU A 786 14.17 2.88 -29.66
CA GLU A 786 14.58 4.29 -29.60
C GLU A 786 13.44 5.22 -29.14
N VAL A 787 12.19 4.76 -29.19
CA VAL A 787 11.03 5.52 -28.71
C VAL A 787 10.80 5.22 -27.23
N LEU A 788 10.63 6.29 -26.46
CA LEU A 788 10.32 6.29 -25.04
C LEU A 788 9.06 5.45 -24.79
N ASP A 789 9.25 4.29 -24.16
CA ASP A 789 8.17 3.31 -23.92
C ASP A 789 7.16 3.87 -22.90
N GLU A 790 5.94 4.15 -23.36
CA GLU A 790 4.82 4.63 -22.53
C GLU A 790 4.53 3.65 -21.38
N SER A 791 4.66 2.34 -21.62
CA SER A 791 4.43 1.32 -20.60
C SER A 791 5.47 1.39 -19.48
N ARG A 792 6.71 1.74 -19.81
CA ARG A 792 7.76 1.98 -18.80
C ARG A 792 7.45 3.23 -17.98
N GLN A 793 7.05 4.33 -18.63
CA GLN A 793 6.68 5.56 -17.90
C GLN A 793 5.48 5.30 -16.99
N TYR A 794 4.49 4.54 -17.44
CA TYR A 794 3.36 4.10 -16.64
C TYR A 794 3.83 3.33 -15.41
N LEU A 795 4.69 2.31 -15.56
CA LEU A 795 5.22 1.54 -14.42
C LEU A 795 5.99 2.44 -13.44
N VAL A 796 6.84 3.35 -13.93
CA VAL A 796 7.59 4.30 -13.10
C VAL A 796 6.64 5.20 -12.30
N GLN A 797 5.64 5.78 -12.97
CA GLN A 797 4.61 6.59 -12.30
C GLN A 797 3.81 5.77 -11.30
N TYR A 798 3.48 4.52 -11.64
CA TYR A 798 2.74 3.61 -10.78
C TYR A 798 3.51 3.32 -9.48
N ILE A 799 4.80 2.98 -9.57
CA ILE A 799 5.67 2.75 -8.41
C ILE A 799 5.75 4.00 -7.52
N LEU A 800 5.91 5.19 -8.12
CA LEU A 800 5.97 6.46 -7.39
C LEU A 800 4.64 6.80 -6.69
N GLN A 801 3.53 6.68 -7.41
CA GLN A 801 2.19 7.02 -6.90
C GLN A 801 1.72 6.04 -5.84
N SER A 802 2.15 4.79 -5.89
CA SER A 802 1.72 3.78 -4.92
C SER A 802 2.28 4.01 -3.51
N ARG A 803 3.33 4.83 -3.39
CA ARG A 803 4.01 5.18 -2.14
C ARG A 803 4.34 3.94 -1.30
N ALA A 804 4.67 2.82 -1.93
CA ALA A 804 4.99 1.59 -1.20
C ALA A 804 6.20 1.81 -0.28
N GLY A 805 6.31 1.06 0.81
CA GLY A 805 7.38 1.22 1.78
C GLY A 805 6.97 0.70 3.15
N PHE A 806 7.79 0.98 4.16
CA PHE A 806 7.52 0.59 5.53
C PHE A 806 6.75 1.68 6.28
N TYR A 807 5.60 1.32 6.85
CA TYR A 807 4.76 2.24 7.60
C TYR A 807 4.72 1.90 9.09
N THR A 808 4.69 2.92 9.94
CA THR A 808 4.43 2.80 11.37
C THR A 808 3.38 3.84 11.75
N ARG A 809 2.22 3.40 12.25
CA ARG A 809 1.06 4.23 12.61
C ARG A 809 0.65 5.18 11.48
N GLY A 810 0.65 4.70 10.24
CA GLY A 810 0.32 5.49 9.04
C GLY A 810 1.45 6.39 8.53
N ILE A 811 2.57 6.51 9.26
CA ILE A 811 3.72 7.32 8.87
C ILE A 811 4.72 6.43 8.13
N ARG A 812 5.11 6.84 6.92
CA ARG A 812 6.16 6.18 6.14
C ARG A 812 7.52 6.40 6.81
N VAL A 813 8.19 5.32 7.21
CA VAL A 813 9.50 5.36 7.88
C VAL A 813 10.58 5.52 6.83
N SER A 814 11.24 6.68 6.80
CA SER A 814 12.33 7.01 5.87
C SER A 814 13.69 7.07 6.58
N ALA A 815 14.78 6.92 5.83
CA ALA A 815 16.14 7.04 6.36
C ALA A 815 16.38 8.41 7.04
N SER A 816 15.83 9.49 6.47
CA SER A 816 15.89 10.83 7.06
C SER A 816 15.21 10.90 8.44
N ASN A 817 14.04 10.27 8.59
CA ASN A 817 13.33 10.24 9.87
C ASN A 817 14.15 9.50 10.94
N VAL A 818 14.71 8.34 10.59
CA VAL A 818 15.52 7.54 11.51
C VAL A 818 16.84 8.24 11.85
N GLN A 819 17.51 8.88 10.88
CA GLN A 819 18.72 9.65 11.12
C GLN A 819 18.49 10.81 12.11
N LYS A 820 17.35 11.50 12.02
CA LYS A 820 16.97 12.53 13.00
C LYS A 820 16.80 11.94 14.39
N ILE A 821 16.15 10.79 14.53
CA ILE A 821 16.01 10.10 15.83
C ILE A 821 17.38 9.70 16.38
N CYS A 822 18.25 9.12 15.55
CA CYS A 822 19.62 8.78 15.93
C CYS A 822 20.43 10.02 16.35
N TYR A 823 20.26 11.15 15.65
CA TYR A 823 20.90 12.42 16.00
C TYR A 823 20.42 12.93 17.36
N TYR A 824 19.10 12.95 17.60
CA TYR A 824 18.55 13.37 18.89
C TYR A 824 19.01 12.47 20.04
N PHE A 825 19.06 11.16 19.80
CA PHE A 825 19.62 10.20 20.75
C PHE A 825 21.09 10.51 21.05
N ALA A 826 21.93 10.65 20.03
CA ALA A 826 23.35 10.95 20.19
C ALA A 826 23.61 12.30 20.90
N ALA A 827 22.86 13.34 20.54
CA ALA A 827 22.95 14.66 21.16
C ALA A 827 22.51 14.62 22.63
N GLY A 828 21.41 13.93 22.93
CA GLY A 828 20.93 13.71 24.29
C GLY A 828 21.95 12.93 25.13
N SER A 829 22.48 11.82 24.60
CA SER A 829 23.54 11.04 25.23
C SER A 829 24.78 11.88 25.48
N PHE A 830 25.23 12.68 24.51
CA PHE A 830 26.38 13.57 24.68
C PHE A 830 26.15 14.59 25.81
N GLY A 831 24.98 15.24 25.85
CA GLY A 831 24.66 16.19 26.91
C GLY A 831 24.63 15.55 28.30
N LEU A 832 24.11 14.33 28.41
CA LEU A 832 24.10 13.57 29.67
C LEU A 832 25.51 13.15 30.09
N LEU A 833 26.33 12.67 29.16
CA LEU A 833 27.70 12.27 29.46
C LEU A 833 28.61 13.47 29.79
N ALA A 834 28.38 14.63 29.18
CA ALA A 834 29.11 15.85 29.50
C ALA A 834 28.85 16.31 30.95
N ASN A 835 27.63 16.13 31.46
CA ASN A 835 27.29 16.44 32.86
C ASN A 835 27.97 15.51 33.87
N PHE A 836 28.44 14.33 33.46
CA PHE A 836 29.24 13.47 34.35
C PHE A 836 30.70 13.91 34.45
N TRP A 837 31.18 14.70 33.49
CA TRP A 837 32.56 15.17 33.46
C TRP A 837 32.77 16.46 34.27
N GLN A 838 31.68 17.19 34.51
CA GLN A 838 31.66 18.39 35.36
C GLN A 838 31.48 17.99 36.82
#